data_AF-A0A9N9WFT5-F1
#
_entry.id   AF-A0A9N9WFT5-F1
#
_cell.length_a   1.000
_cell.length_b   1.000
_cell.length_c   1.000
_cell.angle_alpha   90.00
_cell.angle_beta   90.00
_cell.angle_gamma   90.00
#
_symmetry.space_group_name_H-M   'P 1'
#
loop_
_entity.id
_entity.type
_entity.pdbx_description
1 polymer ?
#
loop_
_entity_poly.entity_id
_entity_poly.type
_entity_poly.pdbx_seq_one_letter_code
_entity_poly.pdbx_strand_id
1 'polypeptide(L)'
;MEQILKNQQAAIAMDVATLISRGDSLVYDKHRDHPLLADYIQANYLDKLRTAWSAVMSEIDSKRAAALAAEQHAHELNTIMQQLALPEWSQLEGPSDLERVERDVERAQTLARELRALRVTVDDRALQQITQRYQQYRDKLESPLSPSSEALVTKIAAARTIVNNTRTQLLYTPPLSGRDYDDFPLQEDALARVKASLDEASVVASECAAEATKAGSIPQRLHTRLVEELAILTQDYNRRYDKWVVCREQWRRLYESLEGGGDALQHALDAARQHKRDADAQLASVRGAVESARACGRVVLGACGAPLSTQIQEQLDALNARWHQAQHYTLKAKISQQEDENWVSSATGQLQHVRALLATSANPSERTSLAIRLSLVKAREEEVGRLIETGDPHHERLLRQLKEAKSELAAHASLVSGKLVALGKYCARLHAAHEWATHARDTLARAHNQRDRDALANEVSQRAAEVHEVLENYNNMERECTSARLSVAPELRDHVLRLRREWPPLKHLAGTRDSVERTRDSVERIRETGEKTRDSVERTHDSNERVRDSIERALDSSDRTRDSIERRRDSVERRRDSTERTRVSVEKTPESVERSQETTELQRRGSSDSTPSDWSSRSSSRRRSSQQSSAALIANFDTAAQQVLYIFLV
;
A
#
# COMPACT_ATOMS: atom_id res chain seq x y z
N MET A 1 9.29 82.34 -69.08
CA MET A 1 10.39 83.06 -68.39
C MET A 1 11.43 82.10 -67.83
N GLU A 2 11.02 81.05 -67.11
CA GLU A 2 11.89 80.09 -66.39
C GLU A 2 13.13 79.60 -67.17
N GLN A 3 12.96 79.15 -68.42
CA GLN A 3 14.05 78.66 -69.28
C GLN A 3 15.15 79.71 -69.57
N ILE A 4 14.82 81.02 -69.55
CA ILE A 4 15.82 82.09 -69.74
C ILE A 4 16.71 82.20 -68.50
N LEU A 5 16.09 82.19 -67.31
CA LEU A 5 16.81 82.22 -66.04
C LEU A 5 17.71 80.99 -65.87
N LYS A 6 17.20 79.80 -66.24
CA LYS A 6 17.96 78.54 -66.23
C LYS A 6 19.18 78.58 -67.14
N ASN A 7 19.06 79.17 -68.33
CA ASN A 7 20.18 79.35 -69.26
C ASN A 7 21.22 80.37 -68.72
N GLN A 8 20.76 81.47 -68.10
CA GLN A 8 21.64 82.46 -67.47
C GLN A 8 22.39 81.89 -66.26
N GLN A 9 21.72 81.10 -65.42
CA GLN A 9 22.29 80.34 -64.31
C GLN A 9 23.41 79.40 -64.79
N ALA A 10 23.13 78.61 -65.83
CA ALA A 10 24.09 77.66 -66.41
C ALA A 10 25.32 78.35 -67.03
N ALA A 11 25.15 79.52 -67.66
CA ALA A 11 26.24 80.28 -68.28
C ALA A 11 27.27 80.79 -67.25
N ILE A 12 26.84 81.17 -66.04
CA ILE A 12 27.71 81.75 -65.01
C ILE A 12 28.24 80.68 -64.03
N ALA A 13 27.51 79.58 -63.85
CA ALA A 13 27.85 78.54 -62.86
C ALA A 13 29.24 77.90 -63.05
N MET A 14 29.68 77.70 -64.30
CA MET A 14 31.00 77.12 -64.60
C MET A 14 32.15 78.06 -64.18
N ASP A 15 32.02 79.35 -64.48
CA ASP A 15 33.03 80.35 -64.14
C ASP A 15 33.11 80.56 -62.62
N VAL A 16 31.97 80.59 -61.92
CA VAL A 16 31.96 80.70 -60.45
C VAL A 16 32.49 79.44 -59.77
N ALA A 17 32.16 78.24 -60.27
CA ALA A 17 32.71 77.00 -59.74
C ALA A 17 34.23 76.89 -59.92
N THR A 18 34.76 77.31 -61.08
CA THR A 18 36.21 77.31 -61.33
C THR A 18 36.93 78.42 -60.56
N LEU A 19 36.31 79.58 -60.31
CA LEU A 19 36.84 80.61 -59.41
C LEU A 19 36.92 80.14 -57.95
N ILE A 20 35.87 79.48 -57.44
CA ILE A 20 35.87 78.91 -56.08
C ILE A 20 36.94 77.82 -55.96
N SER A 21 37.01 76.87 -56.89
CA SER A 21 38.01 75.80 -56.88
C SER A 21 39.46 76.30 -56.95
N ARG A 22 39.74 77.34 -57.75
CA ARG A 22 41.06 78.01 -57.77
C ARG A 22 41.35 78.74 -56.47
N GLY A 23 40.34 79.38 -55.87
CA GLY A 23 40.47 80.04 -54.57
C GLY A 23 40.75 79.06 -53.43
N ASP A 24 40.09 77.90 -53.40
CA ASP A 24 40.33 76.84 -52.42
C ASP A 24 41.74 76.27 -52.54
N SER A 25 42.22 76.09 -53.78
CA SER A 25 43.61 75.70 -54.05
C SER A 25 44.60 76.74 -53.49
N LEU A 26 44.34 78.03 -53.73
CA LEU A 26 45.19 79.12 -53.23
C LEU A 26 45.18 79.23 -51.70
N VAL A 27 44.04 79.00 -51.05
CA VAL A 27 43.95 78.94 -49.58
C VAL A 27 44.74 77.76 -49.05
N TYR A 28 44.58 76.57 -49.62
CA TYR A 28 45.31 75.37 -49.22
C TYR A 28 46.83 75.54 -49.36
N ASP A 29 47.29 76.04 -50.50
CA ASP A 29 48.71 76.34 -50.76
C ASP A 29 49.29 77.35 -49.75
N LYS A 30 48.51 78.39 -49.38
CA LYS A 30 48.98 79.42 -48.43
C LYS A 30 48.80 79.06 -46.96
N HIS A 31 47.94 78.11 -46.62
CA HIS A 31 47.73 77.69 -45.23
C HIS A 31 49.00 77.09 -44.60
N ARG A 32 49.87 76.47 -45.41
CA ARG A 32 51.12 75.85 -44.96
C ARG A 32 52.19 76.87 -44.55
N ASP A 33 52.31 77.98 -45.28
CA ASP A 33 53.41 78.95 -45.10
C ASP A 33 52.95 80.21 -44.34
N HIS A 34 51.70 80.65 -44.56
CA HIS A 34 51.14 81.89 -44.04
C HIS A 34 49.65 81.71 -43.64
N PRO A 35 49.35 80.98 -42.55
CA PRO A 35 47.98 80.66 -42.14
C PRO A 35 47.07 81.90 -42.01
N LEU A 36 47.53 82.97 -41.35
CA LEU A 36 46.78 84.22 -41.21
C LEU A 36 46.41 84.88 -42.55
N LEU A 37 47.19 84.64 -43.61
CA LEU A 37 46.88 85.12 -44.96
C LEU A 37 45.88 84.19 -45.67
N ALA A 38 45.97 82.88 -45.44
CA ALA A 38 44.98 81.92 -45.92
C ALA A 38 43.60 82.18 -45.30
N ASP A 39 43.53 82.36 -43.97
CA ASP A 39 42.32 82.76 -43.23
C ASP A 39 41.75 84.07 -43.78
N TYR A 40 42.60 85.08 -44.02
CA TYR A 40 42.19 86.36 -44.58
C TYR A 40 41.63 86.21 -46.00
N ILE A 41 42.27 85.42 -46.87
CA ILE A 41 41.82 85.17 -48.25
C ILE A 41 40.47 84.43 -48.25
N GLN A 42 40.35 83.40 -47.41
CA GLN A 42 39.13 82.61 -47.28
C GLN A 42 37.96 83.49 -46.84
N ALA A 43 38.08 84.15 -45.69
CA ALA A 43 37.00 84.94 -45.10
C ALA A 43 36.67 86.21 -45.90
N ASN A 44 37.66 86.87 -46.53
CA ASN A 44 37.41 88.13 -47.23
C ASN A 44 37.04 88.02 -48.70
N TYR A 45 37.33 86.89 -49.38
CA TYR A 45 37.06 86.73 -50.80
C TYR A 45 36.25 85.46 -51.10
N LEU A 46 36.70 84.27 -50.71
CA LEU A 46 36.00 83.03 -51.04
C LEU A 46 34.63 82.91 -50.38
N ASP A 47 34.53 83.15 -49.07
CA ASP A 47 33.27 82.98 -48.36
C ASP A 47 32.27 84.08 -48.73
N LYS A 48 32.75 85.27 -49.14
CA LYS A 48 31.91 86.30 -49.75
C LYS A 48 31.45 85.90 -51.16
N LEU A 49 32.31 85.31 -51.99
CA LEU A 49 31.94 84.78 -53.32
C LEU A 49 30.92 83.64 -53.21
N ARG A 50 31.12 82.71 -52.28
CA ARG A 50 30.15 81.64 -51.94
C ARG A 50 28.81 82.20 -51.49
N THR A 51 28.81 83.20 -50.61
CA THR A 51 27.59 83.85 -50.12
C THR A 51 26.88 84.65 -51.22
N ALA A 52 27.61 85.34 -52.09
CA ALA A 52 27.03 86.01 -53.24
C ALA A 52 26.45 85.01 -54.26
N TRP A 53 27.14 83.90 -54.52
CA TRP A 53 26.65 82.85 -55.42
C TRP A 53 25.42 82.13 -54.87
N SER A 54 25.40 81.78 -53.57
CA SER A 54 24.22 81.16 -52.95
C SER A 54 23.02 82.11 -52.91
N ALA A 55 23.24 83.42 -52.73
CA ALA A 55 22.20 84.44 -52.85
C ALA A 55 21.66 84.53 -54.30
N VAL A 56 22.52 84.58 -55.31
CA VAL A 56 22.12 84.60 -56.73
C VAL A 56 21.38 83.33 -57.14
N MET A 57 21.86 82.15 -56.72
CA MET A 57 21.17 80.87 -56.92
C MET A 57 19.77 80.87 -56.30
N SER A 58 19.67 81.30 -55.02
CA SER A 58 18.39 81.40 -54.30
C SER A 58 17.42 82.38 -54.98
N GLU A 59 17.91 83.54 -55.45
CA GLU A 59 17.08 84.52 -56.16
C GLU A 59 16.62 84.00 -57.54
N ILE A 60 17.49 83.28 -58.26
CA ILE A 60 17.14 82.64 -59.54
C ILE A 60 16.10 81.55 -59.32
N ASP A 61 16.32 80.62 -58.40
CA ASP A 61 15.40 79.49 -58.18
C ASP A 61 14.06 79.96 -57.58
N SER A 62 14.07 81.03 -56.76
CA SER A 62 12.86 81.74 -56.33
C SER A 62 12.08 82.33 -57.51
N LYS A 63 12.74 83.04 -58.43
CA LYS A 63 12.11 83.59 -59.64
C LYS A 63 11.62 82.51 -60.61
N ARG A 64 12.32 81.37 -60.69
CA ARG A 64 11.90 80.20 -61.49
C ARG A 64 10.66 79.53 -60.88
N ALA A 65 10.62 79.32 -59.57
CA ALA A 65 9.44 78.82 -58.87
C ALA A 65 8.23 79.75 -59.03
N ALA A 66 8.43 81.07 -58.87
CA ALA A 66 7.39 82.08 -59.09
C ALA A 66 6.85 82.08 -60.54
N ALA A 67 7.72 81.89 -61.54
CA ALA A 67 7.33 81.79 -62.95
C ALA A 67 6.56 80.49 -63.27
N LEU A 68 6.95 79.36 -62.67
CA LEU A 68 6.23 78.08 -62.83
C LEU A 68 4.86 78.12 -62.15
N ALA A 69 4.78 78.69 -60.94
CA ALA A 69 3.51 78.92 -60.26
C ALA A 69 2.59 79.81 -61.11
N ALA A 70 3.08 80.94 -61.62
CA ALA A 70 2.33 81.83 -62.50
C ALA A 70 1.73 81.10 -63.73
N GLU A 71 2.50 80.20 -64.37
CA GLU A 71 2.03 79.42 -65.52
C GLU A 71 0.91 78.43 -65.12
N GLN A 72 1.05 77.75 -63.99
CA GLN A 72 0.04 76.84 -63.44
C GLN A 72 -1.25 77.59 -63.03
N HIS A 73 -1.13 78.67 -62.25
CA HIS A 73 -2.25 79.49 -61.81
C HIS A 73 -3.02 80.08 -63.01
N ALA A 74 -2.33 80.49 -64.08
CA ALA A 74 -2.97 81.02 -65.30
C ALA A 74 -3.71 79.93 -66.08
N HIS A 75 -3.17 78.71 -66.17
CA HIS A 75 -3.82 77.58 -66.82
C HIS A 75 -5.07 77.11 -66.05
N GLU A 76 -4.97 77.01 -64.72
CA GLU A 76 -6.09 76.68 -63.84
C GLU A 76 -7.21 77.75 -63.95
N LEU A 77 -6.85 79.04 -63.87
CA LEU A 77 -7.80 80.14 -63.98
C LEU A 77 -8.55 80.13 -65.32
N ASN A 78 -7.84 79.97 -66.44
CA ASN A 78 -8.45 79.89 -67.76
C ASN A 78 -9.40 78.69 -67.88
N THR A 79 -9.05 77.54 -67.30
CA THR A 79 -9.89 76.34 -67.30
C THR A 79 -11.18 76.56 -66.50
N ILE A 80 -11.09 77.12 -65.29
CA ILE A 80 -12.25 77.44 -64.45
C ILE A 80 -13.13 78.52 -65.11
N MET A 81 -12.54 79.56 -65.71
CA MET A 81 -13.29 80.59 -66.42
C MET A 81 -14.03 80.05 -67.65
N GLN A 82 -13.48 79.07 -68.37
CA GLN A 82 -14.18 78.39 -69.46
C GLN A 82 -15.37 77.54 -68.96
N GLN A 83 -15.22 76.85 -67.84
CA GLN A 83 -16.31 76.08 -67.21
C GLN A 83 -17.45 77.01 -66.74
N LEU A 84 -17.12 78.13 -66.12
CA LEU A 84 -18.07 79.13 -65.63
C LEU A 84 -18.74 79.95 -66.77
N ALA A 85 -18.13 80.03 -67.95
CA ALA A 85 -18.66 80.78 -69.10
C ALA A 85 -19.88 80.11 -69.77
N LEU A 86 -20.24 78.87 -69.42
CA LEU A 86 -21.35 78.15 -70.04
C LEU A 86 -22.73 78.79 -69.75
N PRO A 87 -23.74 78.63 -70.64
CA PRO A 87 -24.87 79.57 -70.68
C PRO A 87 -25.95 79.38 -69.59
N GLU A 88 -26.04 78.22 -68.93
CA GLU A 88 -27.30 77.78 -68.30
C GLU A 88 -27.22 77.46 -66.79
N TRP A 89 -26.78 78.43 -65.98
CA TRP A 89 -26.91 78.32 -64.51
C TRP A 89 -28.38 78.30 -64.03
N SER A 90 -29.33 78.62 -64.91
CA SER A 90 -30.77 78.49 -64.71
C SER A 90 -31.28 77.05 -64.68
N GLN A 91 -30.48 76.06 -65.09
CA GLN A 91 -30.83 74.63 -65.05
C GLN A 91 -30.20 73.88 -63.86
N LEU A 92 -29.60 74.58 -62.89
CA LEU A 92 -28.96 73.96 -61.72
C LEU A 92 -30.00 73.59 -60.66
N GLU A 93 -30.55 72.38 -60.76
CA GLU A 93 -31.56 71.85 -59.82
C GLU A 93 -30.94 71.36 -58.48
N GLY A 94 -29.62 71.15 -58.44
CA GLY A 94 -28.91 70.49 -57.34
C GLY A 94 -28.22 71.43 -56.33
N PRO A 95 -28.28 71.15 -55.02
CA PRO A 95 -27.51 71.86 -53.98
C PRO A 95 -26.00 71.82 -54.22
N SER A 96 -25.49 70.66 -54.66
CA SER A 96 -24.06 70.41 -54.85
C SER A 96 -23.49 71.18 -56.06
N ASP A 97 -24.31 71.43 -57.07
CA ASP A 97 -23.93 72.23 -58.24
C ASP A 97 -23.76 73.71 -57.90
N LEU A 98 -24.60 74.22 -57.01
CA LEU A 98 -24.52 75.58 -56.49
C LEU A 98 -23.26 75.76 -55.61
N GLU A 99 -23.04 74.81 -54.69
CA GLU A 99 -21.84 74.72 -53.86
C GLU A 99 -20.56 74.45 -54.70
N ARG A 100 -20.67 73.94 -55.94
CA ARG A 100 -19.56 73.85 -56.90
C ARG A 100 -19.28 75.22 -57.54
N VAL A 101 -20.28 75.87 -58.12
CA VAL A 101 -20.13 77.18 -58.78
C VAL A 101 -19.59 78.25 -57.82
N GLU A 102 -20.01 78.24 -56.55
CA GLU A 102 -19.45 79.17 -55.54
C GLU A 102 -17.94 78.97 -55.35
N ARG A 103 -17.49 77.73 -55.10
CA ARG A 103 -16.06 77.39 -54.95
C ARG A 103 -15.25 77.71 -56.20
N ASP A 104 -15.81 77.45 -57.38
CA ASP A 104 -15.13 77.73 -58.66
C ASP A 104 -14.94 79.24 -58.87
N VAL A 105 -15.94 80.07 -58.52
CA VAL A 105 -15.85 81.54 -58.56
C VAL A 105 -14.83 82.06 -57.52
N GLU A 106 -14.86 81.57 -56.28
CA GLU A 106 -13.88 81.94 -55.25
C GLU A 106 -12.45 81.54 -55.63
N ARG A 107 -12.28 80.36 -56.22
CA ARG A 107 -10.97 79.88 -56.71
C ARG A 107 -10.48 80.75 -57.86
N ALA A 108 -11.31 81.08 -58.83
CA ALA A 108 -10.97 81.99 -59.93
C ALA A 108 -10.54 83.39 -59.43
N GLN A 109 -11.29 83.97 -58.48
CA GLN A 109 -10.92 85.25 -57.86
C GLN A 109 -9.61 85.18 -57.07
N THR A 110 -9.30 84.02 -56.47
CA THR A 110 -8.07 83.80 -55.70
C THR A 110 -6.86 83.63 -56.62
N LEU A 111 -6.95 82.78 -57.63
CA LEU A 111 -5.95 82.64 -58.69
C LEU A 111 -5.64 83.98 -59.37
N ALA A 112 -6.66 84.78 -59.66
CA ALA A 112 -6.47 86.11 -60.21
C ALA A 112 -5.72 87.06 -59.26
N ARG A 113 -5.90 86.95 -57.93
CA ARG A 113 -5.14 87.74 -56.94
C ARG A 113 -3.68 87.29 -56.88
N GLU A 114 -3.45 85.98 -56.88
CA GLU A 114 -2.12 85.35 -56.90
C GLU A 114 -1.33 85.77 -58.16
N LEU A 115 -1.97 85.71 -59.34
CA LEU A 115 -1.40 86.16 -60.62
C LEU A 115 -1.08 87.66 -60.63
N ARG A 116 -1.98 88.52 -60.13
CA ARG A 116 -1.72 89.97 -60.01
C ARG A 116 -0.55 90.26 -59.06
N ALA A 117 -0.39 89.50 -57.96
CA ALA A 117 0.76 89.62 -57.06
C ALA A 117 2.08 89.21 -57.75
N LEU A 118 2.04 88.18 -58.60
CA LEU A 118 3.13 87.76 -59.48
C LEU A 118 3.33 88.69 -60.72
N ARG A 119 2.58 89.81 -60.80
CA ARG A 119 2.57 90.79 -61.89
C ARG A 119 2.20 90.23 -63.27
N VAL A 120 1.42 89.15 -63.30
CA VAL A 120 0.82 88.59 -64.51
C VAL A 120 -0.48 89.33 -64.85
N THR A 121 -0.68 89.64 -66.13
CA THR A 121 -1.92 90.22 -66.65
C THR A 121 -3.07 89.21 -66.62
N VAL A 122 -4.24 89.61 -66.10
CA VAL A 122 -5.46 88.80 -66.05
C VAL A 122 -6.58 89.52 -66.80
N ASP A 123 -7.51 88.78 -67.44
CA ASP A 123 -8.75 89.38 -67.96
C ASP A 123 -9.72 89.69 -66.81
N ASP A 124 -9.50 90.85 -66.18
CA ASP A 124 -10.36 91.39 -65.13
C ASP A 124 -11.81 91.59 -65.60
N ARG A 125 -12.06 91.83 -66.89
CA ARG A 125 -13.41 92.08 -67.42
C ARG A 125 -14.23 90.80 -67.46
N ALA A 126 -13.68 89.72 -67.99
CA ALA A 126 -14.36 88.42 -68.02
C ALA A 126 -14.60 87.88 -66.60
N LEU A 127 -13.63 88.04 -65.70
CA LEU A 127 -13.76 87.63 -64.29
C LEU A 127 -14.85 88.44 -63.55
N GLN A 128 -14.93 89.75 -63.78
CA GLN A 128 -15.99 90.61 -63.24
C GLN A 128 -17.37 90.22 -63.77
N GLN A 129 -17.51 89.91 -65.06
CA GLN A 129 -18.78 89.50 -65.66
C GLN A 129 -19.29 88.18 -65.07
N ILE A 130 -18.41 87.19 -64.90
CA ILE A 130 -18.75 85.91 -64.24
C ILE A 130 -19.14 86.14 -62.77
N THR A 131 -18.38 86.97 -62.04
CA THR A 131 -18.67 87.32 -60.63
C THR A 131 -20.02 88.02 -60.48
N GLN A 132 -20.32 89.00 -61.34
CA GLN A 132 -21.58 89.76 -61.29
C GLN A 132 -22.78 88.87 -61.64
N ARG A 133 -22.63 87.97 -62.61
CA ARG A 133 -23.65 86.95 -62.94
C ARG A 133 -23.91 86.03 -61.74
N TYR A 134 -22.87 85.71 -60.94
CA TYR A 134 -23.00 84.85 -59.76
C TYR A 134 -23.77 85.56 -58.65
N GLN A 135 -23.41 86.81 -58.36
CA GLN A 135 -24.15 87.66 -57.43
C GLN A 135 -25.63 87.78 -57.84
N GLN A 136 -25.93 88.11 -59.10
CA GLN A 136 -27.31 88.19 -59.61
C GLN A 136 -28.12 86.88 -59.55
N TYR A 137 -27.47 85.73 -59.39
CA TYR A 137 -28.12 84.43 -59.20
C TYR A 137 -28.28 84.11 -57.71
N ARG A 138 -27.27 84.43 -56.89
CA ARG A 138 -27.30 84.39 -55.42
C ARG A 138 -28.40 85.29 -54.85
N ASP A 139 -28.48 86.55 -55.29
CA ASP A 139 -29.47 87.54 -54.83
C ASP A 139 -30.92 87.10 -55.08
N LYS A 140 -31.15 86.24 -56.09
CA LYS A 140 -32.47 85.64 -56.38
C LYS A 140 -32.83 84.49 -55.45
N LEU A 141 -31.84 83.84 -54.84
CA LEU A 141 -31.99 82.77 -53.86
C LEU A 141 -32.05 83.33 -52.43
N GLU A 142 -31.33 84.42 -52.17
CA GLU A 142 -31.31 85.16 -50.89
C GLU A 142 -32.43 86.23 -50.78
N SER A 143 -33.40 86.21 -51.71
CA SER A 143 -34.61 87.03 -51.62
C SER A 143 -35.34 86.77 -50.29
N PRO A 144 -35.79 87.80 -49.55
CA PRO A 144 -36.26 87.64 -48.17
C PRO A 144 -37.40 86.63 -48.06
N LEU A 145 -37.18 85.63 -47.20
CA LEU A 145 -38.12 84.54 -46.96
C LEU A 145 -39.44 85.09 -46.41
N SER A 146 -40.56 84.40 -46.71
CA SER A 146 -41.80 84.68 -46.01
C SER A 146 -41.68 84.29 -44.53
N PRO A 147 -42.34 84.97 -43.59
CA PRO A 147 -42.28 84.62 -42.17
C PRO A 147 -42.80 83.19 -41.89
N SER A 148 -43.67 82.65 -42.74
CA SER A 148 -44.07 81.24 -42.70
C SER A 148 -42.92 80.29 -43.07
N SER A 149 -42.05 80.69 -44.00
CA SER A 149 -40.85 79.94 -44.36
C SER A 149 -39.77 80.04 -43.28
N GLU A 150 -39.61 81.18 -42.60
CA GLU A 150 -38.68 81.31 -41.46
C GLU A 150 -39.10 80.43 -40.27
N ALA A 151 -40.39 80.40 -39.96
CA ALA A 151 -40.97 79.49 -38.96
C ALA A 151 -40.76 78.01 -39.31
N LEU A 152 -40.79 77.66 -40.60
CA LEU A 152 -40.52 76.30 -41.06
C LEU A 152 -39.02 75.95 -41.02
N VAL A 153 -38.15 76.85 -41.45
CA VAL A 153 -36.68 76.68 -41.37
C VAL A 153 -36.23 76.48 -39.92
N THR A 154 -36.79 77.23 -38.97
CA THR A 154 -36.47 77.07 -37.54
C THR A 154 -36.98 75.76 -36.95
N LYS A 155 -38.19 75.29 -37.30
CA LYS A 155 -38.67 73.92 -36.96
C LYS A 155 -37.71 72.83 -37.48
N ILE A 156 -37.32 72.89 -38.76
CA ILE A 156 -36.42 71.91 -39.39
C ILE A 156 -35.04 71.95 -38.74
N ALA A 157 -34.51 73.13 -38.41
CA ALA A 157 -33.24 73.28 -37.71
C ALA A 157 -33.28 72.70 -36.28
N ALA A 158 -34.38 72.88 -35.56
CA ALA A 158 -34.58 72.24 -34.25
C ALA A 158 -34.61 70.70 -34.37
N ALA A 159 -35.36 70.15 -35.32
CA ALA A 159 -35.38 68.70 -35.58
C ALA A 159 -33.99 68.14 -35.93
N ARG A 160 -33.22 68.81 -36.81
CA ARG A 160 -31.84 68.43 -37.12
C ARG A 160 -30.91 68.53 -35.89
N THR A 161 -31.18 69.44 -34.96
CA THR A 161 -30.44 69.54 -33.68
C THR A 161 -30.74 68.34 -32.78
N ILE A 162 -32.01 67.89 -32.70
CA ILE A 162 -32.39 66.65 -32.01
C ILE A 162 -31.66 65.46 -32.64
N VAL A 163 -31.75 65.28 -33.97
CA VAL A 163 -31.10 64.15 -34.68
C VAL A 163 -29.59 64.09 -34.42
N ASN A 164 -28.88 65.22 -34.49
CA ASN A 164 -27.44 65.25 -34.23
C ASN A 164 -27.10 64.96 -32.75
N ASN A 165 -27.91 65.44 -31.80
CA ASN A 165 -27.74 65.14 -30.37
C ASN A 165 -28.01 63.65 -30.08
N THR A 166 -29.10 63.09 -30.59
CA THR A 166 -29.48 61.68 -30.45
C THR A 166 -28.46 60.75 -31.11
N ARG A 167 -27.90 61.14 -32.26
CA ARG A 167 -26.79 60.41 -32.90
C ARG A 167 -25.51 60.45 -32.06
N THR A 168 -25.20 61.59 -31.45
CA THR A 168 -24.06 61.74 -30.54
C THR A 168 -24.22 60.90 -29.27
N GLN A 169 -25.45 60.81 -28.74
CA GLN A 169 -25.80 59.90 -27.63
C GLN A 169 -25.61 58.43 -28.02
N LEU A 170 -26.09 58.03 -29.20
CA LEU A 170 -26.00 56.65 -29.68
C LEU A 170 -24.56 56.18 -29.96
N LEU A 171 -23.74 57.04 -30.59
CA LEU A 171 -22.40 56.64 -31.08
C LEU A 171 -21.25 56.94 -30.12
N TYR A 172 -21.36 58.02 -29.32
CA TYR A 172 -20.21 58.56 -28.57
C TYR A 172 -20.42 58.65 -27.06
N THR A 173 -21.65 58.48 -26.56
CA THR A 173 -21.98 58.62 -25.13
C THR A 173 -22.20 57.26 -24.47
N PRO A 174 -21.62 56.98 -23.28
CA PRO A 174 -21.93 55.77 -22.54
C PRO A 174 -23.40 55.75 -22.08
N PRO A 175 -24.04 54.57 -21.96
CA PRO A 175 -23.45 53.23 -22.07
C PRO A 175 -23.37 52.70 -23.53
N LEU A 176 -23.89 53.42 -24.52
CA LEU A 176 -24.07 52.86 -25.88
C LEU A 176 -22.78 52.84 -26.70
N SER A 177 -21.86 53.76 -26.46
CA SER A 177 -20.52 53.84 -27.07
C SER A 177 -19.47 52.91 -26.46
N GLY A 178 -19.80 52.19 -25.39
CA GLY A 178 -18.93 51.16 -24.79
C GLY A 178 -18.86 49.89 -25.64
N ARG A 179 -18.17 48.86 -25.11
CA ARG A 179 -18.25 47.51 -25.69
C ARG A 179 -19.64 46.91 -25.47
N ASP A 180 -19.94 45.82 -26.18
CA ASP A 180 -21.24 45.15 -26.19
C ASP A 180 -21.86 44.97 -24.79
N TYR A 181 -21.05 44.61 -23.79
CA TYR A 181 -21.48 44.33 -22.41
C TYR A 181 -21.05 45.39 -21.37
N ASP A 182 -20.47 46.51 -21.79
CA ASP A 182 -20.14 47.59 -20.86
C ASP A 182 -21.42 48.29 -20.40
N ASP A 183 -21.54 48.51 -19.09
CA ASP A 183 -22.73 49.08 -18.45
C ASP A 183 -24.06 48.44 -18.90
N PHE A 184 -24.04 47.12 -19.20
CA PHE A 184 -25.12 46.43 -19.91
C PHE A 184 -26.55 46.68 -19.38
N PRO A 185 -26.82 46.69 -18.06
CA PRO A 185 -28.16 46.99 -17.53
C PRO A 185 -28.69 48.39 -17.91
N LEU A 186 -27.80 49.36 -18.15
CA LEU A 186 -28.17 50.73 -18.52
C LEU A 186 -28.42 50.91 -20.02
N GLN A 187 -28.04 49.92 -20.86
CA GLN A 187 -28.19 50.01 -22.31
C GLN A 187 -29.65 49.97 -22.76
N GLU A 188 -30.55 49.26 -22.06
CA GLU A 188 -31.97 49.15 -22.43
C GLU A 188 -32.66 50.52 -22.33
N ASP A 189 -32.55 51.20 -21.18
CA ASP A 189 -33.08 52.56 -20.98
C ASP A 189 -32.45 53.60 -21.93
N ALA A 190 -31.15 53.44 -22.26
CA ALA A 190 -30.47 54.33 -23.19
C ALA A 190 -30.98 54.15 -24.64
N LEU A 191 -31.19 52.91 -25.08
CA LEU A 191 -31.82 52.61 -26.38
C LEU A 191 -33.28 53.10 -26.44
N ALA A 192 -34.03 52.98 -25.33
CA ALA A 192 -35.38 53.52 -25.24
C ALA A 192 -35.41 55.06 -25.40
N ARG A 193 -34.50 55.79 -24.75
CA ARG A 193 -34.36 57.25 -24.92
C ARG A 193 -33.98 57.64 -26.35
N VAL A 194 -33.00 56.96 -26.95
CA VAL A 194 -32.59 57.19 -28.34
C VAL A 194 -33.76 56.96 -29.31
N LYS A 195 -34.56 55.92 -29.09
CA LYS A 195 -35.75 55.63 -29.91
C LYS A 195 -36.81 56.72 -29.80
N ALA A 196 -37.09 57.21 -28.59
CA ALA A 196 -38.08 58.27 -28.36
C ALA A 196 -37.72 59.57 -29.12
N SER A 197 -36.46 60.02 -29.06
CA SER A 197 -36.02 61.22 -29.80
C SER A 197 -35.89 61.00 -31.31
N LEU A 198 -35.60 59.77 -31.76
CA LEU A 198 -35.68 59.40 -33.18
C LEU A 198 -37.13 59.49 -33.69
N ASP A 199 -38.10 58.99 -32.93
CA ASP A 199 -39.52 59.04 -33.28
C ASP A 199 -40.04 60.49 -33.28
N GLU A 200 -39.69 61.29 -32.27
CA GLU A 200 -39.99 62.73 -32.19
C GLU A 200 -39.50 63.48 -33.45
N ALA A 201 -38.22 63.33 -33.80
CA ALA A 201 -37.66 63.99 -34.98
C ALA A 201 -38.25 63.45 -36.30
N SER A 202 -38.65 62.17 -36.34
CA SER A 202 -39.31 61.57 -37.50
C SER A 202 -40.73 62.12 -37.72
N VAL A 203 -41.49 62.36 -36.64
CA VAL A 203 -42.79 63.02 -36.72
C VAL A 203 -42.64 64.43 -37.27
N VAL A 204 -41.74 65.25 -36.72
CA VAL A 204 -41.50 66.63 -37.19
C VAL A 204 -41.06 66.65 -38.66
N ALA A 205 -40.21 65.71 -39.09
CA ALA A 205 -39.83 65.59 -40.49
C ALA A 205 -41.01 65.21 -41.41
N SER A 206 -41.93 64.35 -40.96
CA SER A 206 -43.14 64.01 -41.70
C SER A 206 -44.09 65.20 -41.84
N GLU A 207 -44.28 65.97 -40.76
CA GLU A 207 -45.13 67.18 -40.76
C GLU A 207 -44.59 68.26 -41.69
N CYS A 208 -43.28 68.54 -41.63
CA CYS A 208 -42.65 69.59 -42.44
C CYS A 208 -42.62 69.30 -43.95
N ALA A 209 -42.79 68.06 -44.40
CA ALA A 209 -42.59 67.66 -45.81
C ALA A 209 -43.52 68.39 -46.80
N ALA A 210 -44.81 68.51 -46.45
CA ALA A 210 -45.82 69.14 -47.29
C ALA A 210 -45.82 70.68 -47.24
N GLU A 211 -45.07 71.27 -46.30
CA GLU A 211 -44.82 72.71 -46.21
C GLU A 211 -43.50 73.07 -46.93
N ALA A 212 -42.45 72.29 -46.73
CA ALA A 212 -41.11 72.55 -47.28
C ALA A 212 -41.09 72.54 -48.81
N THR A 213 -41.83 71.62 -49.42
CA THR A 213 -42.05 71.54 -50.88
C THR A 213 -42.83 72.72 -51.47
N LYS A 214 -43.50 73.54 -50.64
CA LYS A 214 -44.26 74.74 -51.07
C LYS A 214 -43.56 76.06 -50.71
N ALA A 215 -42.72 76.05 -49.68
CA ALA A 215 -42.09 77.24 -49.12
C ALA A 215 -40.83 77.70 -49.90
N GLY A 216 -40.29 76.88 -50.79
CA GLY A 216 -39.18 77.22 -51.69
C GLY A 216 -37.94 76.34 -51.52
N SER A 217 -36.88 76.67 -52.28
CA SER A 217 -35.68 75.82 -52.37
C SER A 217 -34.92 75.67 -51.05
N ILE A 218 -34.86 76.71 -50.21
CA ILE A 218 -34.11 76.66 -48.94
C ILE A 218 -34.79 75.72 -47.91
N PRO A 219 -36.10 75.84 -47.61
CA PRO A 219 -36.81 74.86 -46.77
C PRO A 219 -36.74 73.43 -47.32
N GLN A 220 -36.93 73.24 -48.64
CA GLN A 220 -36.89 71.92 -49.27
C GLN A 220 -35.49 71.26 -49.17
N ARG A 221 -34.41 72.03 -49.34
CA ARG A 221 -33.03 71.55 -49.12
C ARG A 221 -32.81 71.10 -47.68
N LEU A 222 -33.26 71.89 -46.70
CA LEU A 222 -33.09 71.58 -45.28
C LEU A 222 -33.94 70.38 -44.84
N HIS A 223 -35.15 70.23 -45.39
CA HIS A 223 -36.01 69.07 -45.17
C HIS A 223 -35.41 67.79 -45.74
N THR A 224 -34.92 67.83 -46.99
CA THR A 224 -34.24 66.68 -47.63
C THR A 224 -33.06 66.22 -46.78
N ARG A 225 -32.22 67.15 -46.31
CA ARG A 225 -31.06 66.87 -45.45
C ARG A 225 -31.44 66.30 -44.08
N LEU A 226 -32.57 66.73 -43.50
CA LEU A 226 -33.14 66.13 -42.28
C LEU A 226 -33.59 64.69 -42.51
N VAL A 227 -34.24 64.39 -43.65
CA VAL A 227 -34.66 63.02 -44.00
C VAL A 227 -33.45 62.10 -44.24
N GLU A 228 -32.40 62.60 -44.89
CA GLU A 228 -31.11 61.90 -45.03
C GLU A 228 -30.49 61.59 -43.65
N GLU A 229 -30.39 62.59 -42.77
CA GLU A 229 -29.82 62.44 -41.43
C GLU A 229 -30.63 61.45 -40.56
N LEU A 230 -31.97 61.48 -40.66
CA LEU A 230 -32.88 60.53 -39.99
C LEU A 230 -32.77 59.10 -40.52
N ALA A 231 -32.64 58.91 -41.83
CA ALA A 231 -32.49 57.59 -42.43
C ALA A 231 -31.21 56.91 -41.92
N ILE A 232 -30.10 57.66 -41.83
CA ILE A 232 -28.84 57.13 -41.31
C ILE A 232 -28.93 56.90 -39.79
N LEU A 233 -29.54 57.80 -39.00
CA LEU A 233 -29.76 57.57 -37.56
C LEU A 233 -30.63 56.32 -37.30
N THR A 234 -31.63 56.08 -38.13
CA THR A 234 -32.49 54.88 -38.05
C THR A 234 -31.68 53.62 -38.33
N GLN A 235 -30.79 53.65 -39.33
CA GLN A 235 -29.89 52.53 -39.64
C GLN A 235 -28.89 52.26 -38.51
N ASP A 236 -28.27 53.31 -37.95
CA ASP A 236 -27.36 53.20 -36.80
C ASP A 236 -28.08 52.64 -35.57
N TYR A 237 -29.31 53.12 -35.28
CA TYR A 237 -30.13 52.66 -34.16
C TYR A 237 -30.49 51.18 -34.29
N ASN A 238 -31.08 50.77 -35.43
CA ASN A 238 -31.49 49.38 -35.65
C ASN A 238 -30.28 48.43 -35.51
N ARG A 239 -29.14 48.80 -36.10
CA ARG A 239 -27.89 48.03 -35.99
C ARG A 239 -27.41 47.87 -34.55
N ARG A 240 -27.50 48.91 -33.70
CA ARG A 240 -27.12 48.82 -32.28
C ARG A 240 -28.16 48.07 -31.45
N TYR A 241 -29.43 48.16 -31.80
CA TYR A 241 -30.54 47.46 -31.14
C TYR A 241 -30.50 45.95 -31.42
N ASP A 242 -30.41 45.52 -32.67
CA ASP A 242 -30.28 44.11 -33.07
C ASP A 242 -29.10 43.44 -32.36
N LYS A 243 -27.97 44.16 -32.32
CA LYS A 243 -26.75 43.74 -31.63
C LYS A 243 -26.97 43.59 -30.12
N TRP A 244 -27.66 44.55 -29.49
CA TRP A 244 -28.02 44.47 -28.07
C TRP A 244 -29.00 43.32 -27.77
N VAL A 245 -29.98 43.03 -28.64
CA VAL A 245 -30.90 41.88 -28.48
C VAL A 245 -30.14 40.55 -28.45
N VAL A 246 -29.17 40.36 -29.37
CA VAL A 246 -28.30 39.17 -29.39
C VAL A 246 -27.45 39.08 -28.11
N CYS A 247 -26.89 40.20 -27.66
CA CYS A 247 -26.12 40.26 -26.42
C CYS A 247 -26.99 39.96 -25.18
N ARG A 248 -28.23 40.45 -25.12
CA ARG A 248 -29.16 40.22 -24.00
C ARG A 248 -29.49 38.74 -23.82
N GLU A 249 -29.71 38.03 -24.92
CA GLU A 249 -29.98 36.58 -24.87
C GLU A 249 -28.75 35.76 -24.44
N GLN A 250 -27.54 36.15 -24.84
CA GLN A 250 -26.30 35.52 -24.36
C GLN A 250 -26.04 35.82 -22.88
N TRP A 251 -26.32 37.06 -22.43
CA TRP A 251 -26.19 37.50 -21.05
C TRP A 251 -27.15 36.73 -20.13
N ARG A 252 -28.42 36.62 -20.53
CA ARG A 252 -29.45 35.82 -19.83
C ARG A 252 -29.00 34.38 -19.64
N ARG A 253 -28.54 33.72 -20.72
CA ARG A 253 -28.03 32.34 -20.68
C ARG A 253 -26.82 32.18 -19.78
N LEU A 254 -25.91 33.16 -19.75
CA LEU A 254 -24.74 33.13 -18.86
C LEU A 254 -25.18 33.16 -17.39
N TYR A 255 -26.08 34.08 -17.00
CA TYR A 255 -26.59 34.17 -15.63
C TYR A 255 -27.35 32.90 -15.23
N GLU A 256 -28.31 32.43 -16.04
CA GLU A 256 -29.06 31.19 -15.78
C GLU A 256 -28.14 29.96 -15.63
N SER A 257 -27.05 29.90 -16.41
CA SER A 257 -26.07 28.81 -16.32
C SER A 257 -25.10 28.94 -15.14
N LEU A 258 -24.82 30.15 -14.65
CA LEU A 258 -23.96 30.40 -13.49
C LEU A 258 -24.71 30.21 -12.16
N GLU A 259 -25.96 30.68 -12.08
CA GLU A 259 -26.80 30.61 -10.88
C GLU A 259 -27.36 29.19 -10.69
N GLY A 260 -28.34 28.79 -11.51
CA GLY A 260 -28.96 27.46 -11.40
C GLY A 260 -27.98 26.31 -11.64
N GLY A 261 -27.01 26.50 -12.55
CA GLY A 261 -25.92 25.54 -12.75
C GLY A 261 -24.89 25.53 -11.62
N GLY A 262 -24.66 26.66 -10.96
CA GLY A 262 -23.72 26.79 -9.84
C GLY A 262 -24.24 26.19 -8.53
N ASP A 263 -25.53 26.31 -8.26
CA ASP A 263 -26.18 25.73 -7.08
C ASP A 263 -26.38 24.22 -7.25
N ALA A 264 -26.84 23.77 -8.42
CA ALA A 264 -26.93 22.35 -8.71
C ALA A 264 -25.54 21.67 -8.69
N LEU A 265 -24.48 22.38 -9.13
CA LEU A 265 -23.11 21.90 -8.98
C LEU A 265 -22.68 21.80 -7.51
N GLN A 266 -23.09 22.74 -6.66
CA GLN A 266 -22.78 22.70 -5.23
C GLN A 266 -23.44 21.48 -4.57
N HIS A 267 -24.71 21.19 -4.88
CA HIS A 267 -25.38 19.98 -4.42
C HIS A 267 -24.69 18.70 -4.91
N ALA A 268 -24.31 18.64 -6.18
CA ALA A 268 -23.60 17.49 -6.75
C ALA A 268 -22.20 17.29 -6.13
N LEU A 269 -21.49 18.38 -5.84
CA LEU A 269 -20.20 18.38 -5.13
C LEU A 269 -20.34 17.87 -3.69
N ASP A 270 -21.37 18.30 -2.96
CA ASP A 270 -21.60 17.85 -1.59
C ASP A 270 -22.14 16.41 -1.52
N ALA A 271 -22.90 15.97 -2.53
CA ALA A 271 -23.24 14.55 -2.71
C ALA A 271 -21.99 13.69 -2.98
N ALA A 272 -21.05 14.16 -3.81
CA ALA A 272 -19.80 13.49 -4.10
C ALA A 272 -18.86 13.42 -2.88
N ARG A 273 -18.74 14.51 -2.11
CA ARG A 273 -18.03 14.58 -0.82
C ARG A 273 -18.60 13.61 0.22
N GLN A 274 -19.93 13.44 0.23
CA GLN A 274 -20.64 12.50 1.10
C GLN A 274 -20.71 11.08 0.52
N HIS A 275 -20.00 10.81 -0.59
CA HIS A 275 -19.92 9.50 -1.28
C HIS A 275 -21.28 8.86 -1.57
N LYS A 276 -22.30 9.68 -1.91
CA LYS A 276 -23.65 9.19 -2.23
C LYS A 276 -23.68 8.48 -3.59
N ARG A 277 -24.49 7.43 -3.68
CA ARG A 277 -24.64 6.58 -4.88
C ARG A 277 -25.15 7.32 -6.12
N ASP A 278 -25.86 8.43 -5.93
CA ASP A 278 -26.44 9.27 -6.99
C ASP A 278 -25.54 10.45 -7.40
N ALA A 279 -24.39 10.66 -6.75
CA ALA A 279 -23.51 11.81 -7.01
C ALA A 279 -23.03 11.89 -8.48
N ASP A 280 -22.76 10.75 -9.11
CA ASP A 280 -22.44 10.70 -10.56
C ASP A 280 -23.60 11.16 -11.44
N ALA A 281 -24.85 10.78 -11.09
CA ALA A 281 -26.03 11.17 -11.85
C ALA A 281 -26.32 12.67 -11.67
N GLN A 282 -26.12 13.20 -10.45
CA GLN A 282 -26.19 14.63 -10.19
C GLN A 282 -25.14 15.39 -11.04
N LEU A 283 -23.87 14.97 -11.02
CA LEU A 283 -22.83 15.58 -11.86
C LEU A 283 -23.10 15.47 -13.37
N ALA A 284 -23.64 14.35 -13.82
CA ALA A 284 -24.04 14.17 -15.22
C ALA A 284 -25.14 15.16 -15.64
N SER A 285 -26.14 15.40 -14.78
CA SER A 285 -27.22 16.35 -15.08
C SER A 285 -26.74 17.81 -15.13
N VAL A 286 -25.80 18.20 -14.26
CA VAL A 286 -25.27 19.57 -14.15
C VAL A 286 -24.25 19.91 -15.24
N ARG A 287 -23.62 18.89 -15.84
CA ARG A 287 -22.59 19.04 -16.89
C ARG A 287 -22.97 20.04 -17.98
N GLY A 288 -24.19 19.96 -18.50
CA GLY A 288 -24.66 20.83 -19.58
C GLY A 288 -24.72 22.31 -19.19
N ALA A 289 -25.10 22.63 -17.95
CA ALA A 289 -25.10 24.00 -17.44
C ALA A 289 -23.66 24.53 -17.26
N VAL A 290 -22.75 23.69 -16.77
CA VAL A 290 -21.32 24.06 -16.61
C VAL A 290 -20.62 24.25 -17.97
N GLU A 291 -20.97 23.47 -18.99
CA GLU A 291 -20.48 23.65 -20.36
C GLU A 291 -21.11 24.88 -21.04
N SER A 292 -22.40 25.15 -20.78
CA SER A 292 -23.12 26.36 -21.22
C SER A 292 -22.51 27.65 -20.64
N ALA A 293 -22.29 27.70 -19.31
CA ALA A 293 -21.68 28.85 -18.64
C ALA A 293 -20.32 29.21 -19.25
N ARG A 294 -19.46 28.21 -19.52
CA ARG A 294 -18.17 28.41 -20.19
C ARG A 294 -18.32 28.87 -21.64
N ALA A 295 -19.35 28.39 -22.35
CA ALA A 295 -19.59 28.77 -23.74
C ALA A 295 -20.04 30.24 -23.86
N CYS A 296 -21.09 30.64 -23.15
CA CYS A 296 -21.57 32.02 -23.10
C CYS A 296 -20.52 32.95 -22.48
N GLY A 297 -19.85 32.50 -21.41
CA GLY A 297 -18.80 33.26 -20.71
C GLY A 297 -17.68 33.71 -21.63
N ARG A 298 -17.13 32.81 -22.47
CA ARG A 298 -16.10 33.18 -23.47
C ARG A 298 -16.56 34.23 -24.48
N VAL A 299 -17.83 34.22 -24.88
CA VAL A 299 -18.40 35.24 -25.79
C VAL A 299 -18.47 36.60 -25.10
N VAL A 300 -18.89 36.63 -23.84
CA VAL A 300 -18.98 37.85 -23.04
C VAL A 300 -17.58 38.42 -22.71
N LEU A 301 -16.64 37.59 -22.27
CA LEU A 301 -15.25 37.98 -21.96
C LEU A 301 -14.54 38.64 -23.15
N GLY A 302 -14.80 38.18 -24.38
CA GLY A 302 -14.25 38.77 -25.61
C GLY A 302 -14.86 40.14 -25.98
N ALA A 303 -15.95 40.55 -25.33
CA ALA A 303 -16.79 41.67 -25.73
C ALA A 303 -17.20 42.60 -24.56
N CYS A 304 -16.54 42.49 -23.39
CA CYS A 304 -16.68 43.38 -22.25
C CYS A 304 -15.36 44.08 -21.91
N GLY A 305 -15.41 45.13 -21.08
CA GLY A 305 -14.26 45.82 -20.53
C GLY A 305 -13.55 45.02 -19.42
N ALA A 306 -12.35 45.47 -19.05
CA ALA A 306 -11.49 44.79 -18.08
C ALA A 306 -12.15 44.47 -16.72
N PRO A 307 -12.84 45.40 -16.01
CA PRO A 307 -13.36 45.11 -14.66
C PRO A 307 -14.50 44.07 -14.66
N LEU A 308 -15.31 44.04 -15.72
CA LEU A 308 -16.33 43.01 -15.90
C LEU A 308 -15.71 41.68 -16.35
N SER A 309 -14.66 41.75 -17.18
CA SER A 309 -13.93 40.55 -17.62
C SER A 309 -13.29 39.80 -16.46
N THR A 310 -12.72 40.49 -15.47
CA THR A 310 -12.12 39.81 -14.30
C THR A 310 -13.19 39.16 -13.44
N GLN A 311 -14.31 39.84 -13.16
CA GLN A 311 -15.42 39.29 -12.38
C GLN A 311 -16.02 38.03 -13.03
N ILE A 312 -16.27 38.05 -14.35
CA ILE A 312 -16.81 36.87 -15.07
C ILE A 312 -15.79 35.73 -15.11
N GLN A 313 -14.50 36.03 -15.29
CA GLN A 313 -13.44 35.01 -15.27
C GLN A 313 -13.35 34.33 -13.90
N GLU A 314 -13.36 35.09 -12.80
CA GLU A 314 -13.35 34.58 -11.43
C GLU A 314 -14.54 33.63 -11.15
N GLN A 315 -15.75 33.98 -11.60
CA GLN A 315 -16.94 33.13 -11.45
C GLN A 315 -16.82 31.82 -12.26
N LEU A 316 -16.30 31.90 -13.49
CA LEU A 316 -16.08 30.72 -14.34
C LEU A 316 -15.00 29.79 -13.80
N ASP A 317 -13.91 30.34 -13.23
CA ASP A 317 -12.85 29.56 -12.61
C ASP A 317 -13.30 28.94 -11.28
N ALA A 318 -14.11 29.64 -10.48
CA ALA A 318 -14.74 29.08 -9.28
C ALA A 318 -15.74 27.95 -9.62
N LEU A 319 -16.50 28.08 -10.71
CA LEU A 319 -17.35 26.99 -11.23
C LEU A 319 -16.50 25.80 -11.73
N ASN A 320 -15.40 26.08 -12.44
CA ASN A 320 -14.50 25.06 -12.96
C ASN A 320 -13.77 24.28 -11.85
N ALA A 321 -13.30 24.98 -10.81
CA ALA A 321 -12.66 24.37 -9.64
C ALA A 321 -13.64 23.46 -8.89
N ARG A 322 -14.89 23.90 -8.65
CA ARG A 322 -15.94 23.07 -8.05
C ARG A 322 -16.25 21.82 -8.89
N TRP A 323 -16.32 21.97 -10.21
CA TRP A 323 -16.54 20.87 -11.15
C TRP A 323 -15.44 19.80 -11.05
N HIS A 324 -14.18 20.20 -11.17
CA HIS A 324 -13.06 19.25 -11.06
C HIS A 324 -12.93 18.66 -9.66
N GLN A 325 -13.24 19.41 -8.60
CA GLN A 325 -13.27 18.86 -7.23
C GLN A 325 -14.33 17.75 -7.08
N ALA A 326 -15.51 17.92 -7.67
CA ALA A 326 -16.58 16.92 -7.60
C ALA A 326 -16.26 15.66 -8.43
N GLN A 327 -15.65 15.84 -9.62
CA GLN A 327 -15.10 14.73 -10.42
C GLN A 327 -14.03 13.95 -9.65
N HIS A 328 -13.15 14.64 -8.92
CA HIS A 328 -12.13 13.99 -8.09
C HIS A 328 -12.75 13.17 -6.95
N TYR A 329 -13.78 13.67 -6.26
CA TYR A 329 -14.44 12.93 -5.19
C TYR A 329 -15.19 11.68 -5.68
N THR A 330 -15.87 11.75 -6.84
CA THR A 330 -16.53 10.57 -7.44
C THR A 330 -15.53 9.55 -7.99
N LEU A 331 -14.43 10.00 -8.60
CA LEU A 331 -13.34 9.10 -9.03
C LEU A 331 -12.69 8.40 -7.83
N LYS A 332 -12.39 9.14 -6.74
CA LYS A 332 -11.82 8.55 -5.51
C LYS A 332 -12.76 7.51 -4.90
N ALA A 333 -14.07 7.77 -4.88
CA ALA A 333 -15.05 6.80 -4.39
C ALA A 333 -15.05 5.49 -5.20
N LYS A 334 -14.95 5.58 -6.54
CA LYS A 334 -14.86 4.41 -7.43
C LYS A 334 -13.57 3.62 -7.23
N ILE A 335 -12.43 4.30 -7.12
CA ILE A 335 -11.14 3.65 -6.84
C ILE A 335 -11.23 2.89 -5.51
N SER A 336 -11.72 3.54 -4.45
CA SER A 336 -11.87 2.91 -3.14
C SER A 336 -12.83 1.72 -3.14
N GLN A 337 -13.93 1.78 -3.91
CA GLN A 337 -14.85 0.64 -4.09
C GLN A 337 -14.20 -0.52 -4.85
N GLN A 338 -13.44 -0.21 -5.91
CA GLN A 338 -12.74 -1.22 -6.70
C GLN A 338 -11.58 -1.88 -5.91
N GLU A 339 -10.86 -1.11 -5.09
CA GLU A 339 -9.83 -1.62 -4.17
C GLU A 339 -10.44 -2.56 -3.12
N ASP A 340 -11.60 -2.21 -2.57
CA ASP A 340 -12.35 -3.02 -1.60
C ASP A 340 -12.91 -4.32 -2.23
N GLU A 341 -13.53 -4.25 -3.42
CA GLU A 341 -13.95 -5.44 -4.19
C GLU A 341 -12.76 -6.36 -4.52
N ASN A 342 -11.62 -5.79 -4.91
CA ASN A 342 -10.38 -6.54 -5.16
C ASN A 342 -9.84 -7.20 -3.88
N TRP A 343 -9.90 -6.52 -2.73
CA TRP A 343 -9.50 -7.09 -1.43
C TRP A 343 -10.44 -8.22 -1.01
N VAL A 344 -11.76 -8.05 -1.13
CA VAL A 344 -12.77 -9.08 -0.82
C VAL A 344 -12.59 -10.31 -1.72
N SER A 345 -12.36 -10.11 -3.02
CA SER A 345 -12.04 -11.19 -3.97
C SER A 345 -10.76 -11.93 -3.59
N SER A 346 -9.70 -11.19 -3.23
CA SER A 346 -8.41 -11.76 -2.80
C SER A 346 -8.53 -12.54 -1.49
N ALA A 347 -9.23 -11.99 -0.50
CA ALA A 347 -9.49 -12.63 0.79
C ALA A 347 -10.30 -13.92 0.64
N THR A 348 -11.39 -13.89 -0.13
CA THR A 348 -12.22 -15.07 -0.37
C THR A 348 -11.51 -16.15 -1.19
N GLY A 349 -10.70 -15.76 -2.19
CA GLY A 349 -9.84 -16.68 -2.93
C GLY A 349 -8.79 -17.36 -2.05
N GLN A 350 -8.11 -16.61 -1.18
CA GLN A 350 -7.12 -17.20 -0.27
C GLN A 350 -7.76 -18.11 0.78
N LEU A 351 -8.94 -17.77 1.30
CA LEU A 351 -9.70 -18.68 2.18
C LEU A 351 -10.07 -20.00 1.48
N GLN A 352 -10.30 -20.00 0.16
CA GLN A 352 -10.46 -21.24 -0.62
C GLN A 352 -9.15 -22.00 -0.77
N HIS A 353 -8.03 -21.34 -1.06
CA HIS A 353 -6.71 -21.97 -1.14
C HIS A 353 -6.29 -22.64 0.18
N VAL A 354 -6.54 -21.99 1.33
CA VAL A 354 -6.24 -22.56 2.65
C VAL A 354 -7.06 -23.83 2.90
N ARG A 355 -8.38 -23.79 2.63
CA ARG A 355 -9.24 -24.98 2.75
C ARG A 355 -8.77 -26.13 1.86
N ALA A 356 -8.39 -25.85 0.60
CA ALA A 356 -7.85 -26.87 -0.31
C ALA A 356 -6.51 -27.45 0.16
N LEU A 357 -5.62 -26.61 0.72
CA LEU A 357 -4.33 -27.04 1.26
C LEU A 357 -4.49 -27.92 2.51
N LEU A 358 -5.39 -27.56 3.42
CA LEU A 358 -5.67 -28.29 4.66
C LEU A 358 -6.51 -29.57 4.42
N ALA A 359 -7.34 -29.61 3.37
CA ALA A 359 -8.12 -30.79 3.00
C ALA A 359 -7.27 -31.93 2.38
N THR A 360 -6.00 -31.68 2.06
CA THR A 360 -5.07 -32.71 1.58
C THR A 360 -4.01 -33.04 2.63
N SER A 361 -3.40 -34.22 2.53
CA SER A 361 -2.26 -34.64 3.34
C SER A 361 -0.97 -34.67 2.53
N ALA A 362 0.17 -34.47 3.19
CA ALA A 362 1.49 -34.76 2.65
C ALA A 362 1.92 -36.17 3.08
N ASN A 363 2.83 -36.81 2.34
CA ASN A 363 3.29 -38.16 2.67
C ASN A 363 4.15 -38.13 3.95
N PRO A 364 3.69 -38.70 5.09
CA PRO A 364 4.40 -38.59 6.36
C PRO A 364 5.71 -39.38 6.38
N SER A 365 5.89 -40.32 5.45
CA SER A 365 7.12 -41.09 5.28
C SER A 365 8.18 -40.41 4.41
N GLU A 366 7.84 -39.32 3.73
CA GLU A 366 8.69 -38.72 2.71
C GLU A 366 9.14 -37.30 3.10
N ARG A 367 10.45 -37.15 3.35
CA ARG A 367 11.05 -35.88 3.79
C ARG A 367 10.77 -34.73 2.81
N THR A 368 10.78 -35.01 1.50
CA THR A 368 10.56 -34.01 0.45
C THR A 368 9.10 -33.53 0.45
N SER A 369 8.12 -34.46 0.46
CA SER A 369 6.69 -34.14 0.61
C SER A 369 6.40 -33.26 1.84
N LEU A 370 6.95 -33.62 3.01
CA LEU A 370 6.79 -32.81 4.23
C LEU A 370 7.46 -31.42 4.12
N ALA A 371 8.64 -31.33 3.52
CA ALA A 371 9.35 -30.06 3.34
C ALA A 371 8.60 -29.11 2.39
N ILE A 372 8.11 -29.63 1.26
CA ILE A 372 7.29 -28.87 0.30
C ILE A 372 5.99 -28.41 0.97
N ARG A 373 5.31 -29.29 1.73
CA ARG A 373 4.11 -28.92 2.48
C ARG A 373 4.39 -27.81 3.50
N LEU A 374 5.48 -27.90 4.26
CA LEU A 374 5.85 -26.88 5.25
C LEU A 374 6.12 -25.50 4.59
N SER A 375 6.77 -25.49 3.42
CA SER A 375 7.00 -24.28 2.64
C SER A 375 5.68 -23.67 2.13
N LEU A 376 4.80 -24.48 1.55
CA LEU A 376 3.48 -24.04 1.06
C LEU A 376 2.59 -23.47 2.17
N VAL A 377 2.56 -24.10 3.34
CA VAL A 377 1.74 -23.66 4.48
C VAL A 377 2.23 -22.30 5.00
N LYS A 378 3.55 -22.12 5.17
CA LYS A 378 4.13 -20.84 5.59
C LYS A 378 3.88 -19.72 4.58
N ALA A 379 4.05 -19.99 3.29
CA ALA A 379 3.77 -19.00 2.25
C ALA A 379 2.31 -18.53 2.27
N ARG A 380 1.35 -19.44 2.48
CA ARG A 380 -0.06 -19.06 2.66
C ARG A 380 -0.32 -18.33 4.00
N GLU A 381 0.41 -18.65 5.07
CA GLU A 381 0.29 -17.96 6.36
C GLU A 381 0.74 -16.50 6.26
N GLU A 382 1.79 -16.22 5.49
CA GLU A 382 2.32 -14.89 5.18
C GLU A 382 1.39 -14.10 4.21
N GLU A 383 0.80 -14.76 3.22
CA GLU A 383 -0.22 -14.15 2.33
C GLU A 383 -1.50 -13.78 3.09
N VAL A 384 -2.02 -14.68 3.93
CA VAL A 384 -3.17 -14.40 4.79
C VAL A 384 -2.83 -13.32 5.84
N GLY A 385 -1.60 -13.31 6.35
CA GLY A 385 -1.09 -12.25 7.22
C GLY A 385 -1.20 -10.86 6.59
N ARG A 386 -0.67 -10.68 5.38
CA ARG A 386 -0.73 -9.40 4.65
C ARG A 386 -2.16 -8.95 4.35
N LEU A 387 -3.09 -9.88 4.11
CA LEU A 387 -4.52 -9.55 3.93
C LEU A 387 -5.21 -9.10 5.22
N ILE A 388 -4.80 -9.61 6.39
CA ILE A 388 -5.28 -9.14 7.70
C ILE A 388 -4.73 -7.75 8.02
N GLU A 389 -3.50 -7.45 7.62
CA GLU A 389 -2.83 -6.15 7.83
C GLU A 389 -3.39 -5.03 6.93
N THR A 390 -3.94 -5.38 5.77
CA THR A 390 -4.47 -4.43 4.77
C THR A 390 -5.99 -4.32 4.74
N GLY A 391 -6.73 -5.19 5.45
CA GLY A 391 -8.19 -5.21 5.40
C GLY A 391 -8.86 -4.21 6.33
N ASP A 392 -9.87 -3.49 5.80
CA ASP A 392 -10.65 -2.51 6.56
C ASP A 392 -11.49 -3.18 7.68
N PRO A 393 -11.56 -2.61 8.90
CA PRO A 393 -12.39 -3.10 10.00
C PRO A 393 -13.85 -3.41 9.65
N HIS A 394 -14.45 -2.71 8.69
CA HIS A 394 -15.81 -2.97 8.17
C HIS A 394 -15.99 -4.42 7.73
N HIS A 395 -14.93 -5.07 7.24
CA HIS A 395 -14.94 -6.47 6.81
C HIS A 395 -14.72 -7.48 7.95
N GLU A 396 -15.27 -7.20 9.14
CA GLU A 396 -15.14 -8.02 10.37
C GLU A 396 -15.24 -9.53 10.12
N ARG A 397 -16.23 -9.97 9.34
CA ARG A 397 -16.48 -11.39 9.08
C ARG A 397 -15.34 -12.04 8.29
N LEU A 398 -14.82 -11.37 7.26
CA LEU A 398 -13.71 -11.87 6.46
C LEU A 398 -12.40 -11.77 7.26
N LEU A 399 -12.17 -10.66 7.97
CA LEU A 399 -11.02 -10.51 8.87
C LEU A 399 -10.99 -11.59 9.97
N ARG A 400 -12.14 -11.99 10.50
CA ARG A 400 -12.27 -13.09 11.46
C ARG A 400 -11.91 -14.43 10.83
N GLN A 401 -12.46 -14.74 9.65
CA GLN A 401 -12.16 -15.95 8.89
C GLN A 401 -10.68 -16.04 8.46
N LEU A 402 -10.05 -14.92 8.11
CA LEU A 402 -8.62 -14.86 7.81
C LEU A 402 -7.78 -15.12 9.08
N LYS A 403 -8.16 -14.57 10.23
CA LYS A 403 -7.47 -14.81 11.52
C LYS A 403 -7.62 -16.27 11.98
N GLU A 404 -8.79 -16.87 11.78
CA GLU A 404 -9.04 -18.31 11.98
C GLU A 404 -8.15 -19.14 11.04
N ALA A 405 -8.18 -18.88 9.73
CA ALA A 405 -7.34 -19.57 8.75
C ALA A 405 -5.83 -19.43 9.04
N LYS A 406 -5.37 -18.26 9.54
CA LYS A 406 -3.96 -18.07 9.93
C LYS A 406 -3.56 -18.94 11.12
N SER A 407 -4.43 -19.13 12.12
CA SER A 407 -4.13 -19.99 13.27
C SER A 407 -4.18 -21.48 12.90
N GLU A 408 -5.09 -21.89 12.00
CA GLU A 408 -5.10 -23.24 11.41
C GLU A 408 -3.80 -23.54 10.63
N LEU A 409 -3.32 -22.60 9.81
CA LEU A 409 -2.06 -22.72 9.08
C LEU A 409 -0.86 -22.83 10.03
N ALA A 410 -0.76 -21.96 11.04
CA ALA A 410 0.32 -21.99 12.03
C ALA A 410 0.36 -23.32 12.81
N ALA A 411 -0.82 -23.85 13.19
CA ALA A 411 -0.94 -25.16 13.83
C ALA A 411 -0.50 -26.29 12.89
N HIS A 412 -0.90 -26.25 11.61
CA HIS A 412 -0.49 -27.23 10.60
C HIS A 412 1.02 -27.14 10.29
N ALA A 413 1.61 -25.95 10.25
CA ALA A 413 3.04 -25.74 10.08
C ALA A 413 3.83 -26.35 11.24
N SER A 414 3.36 -26.16 12.49
CA SER A 414 3.93 -26.80 13.68
C SER A 414 3.86 -28.34 13.59
N LEU A 415 2.69 -28.89 13.22
CA LEU A 415 2.49 -30.33 13.04
C LEU A 415 3.42 -30.93 11.97
N VAL A 416 3.52 -30.31 10.80
CA VAL A 416 4.37 -30.79 9.69
C VAL A 416 5.85 -30.65 10.03
N SER A 417 6.26 -29.58 10.70
CA SER A 417 7.63 -29.41 11.22
C SER A 417 7.97 -30.52 12.23
N GLY A 418 7.06 -30.79 13.18
CA GLY A 418 7.21 -31.89 14.14
C GLY A 418 7.34 -33.26 13.47
N LYS A 419 6.50 -33.55 12.45
CA LYS A 419 6.60 -34.77 11.65
C LYS A 419 7.92 -34.87 10.88
N LEU A 420 8.42 -33.78 10.31
CA LEU A 420 9.71 -33.77 9.57
C LEU A 420 10.90 -34.06 10.50
N VAL A 421 10.88 -33.52 11.74
CA VAL A 421 11.88 -33.83 12.77
C VAL A 421 11.75 -35.27 13.28
N ALA A 422 10.53 -35.75 13.52
CA ALA A 422 10.27 -37.14 13.95
C ALA A 422 10.71 -38.14 12.88
N LEU A 423 10.39 -37.89 11.60
CA LEU A 423 10.83 -38.68 10.46
C LEU A 423 12.37 -38.70 10.37
N GLY A 424 13.04 -37.55 10.51
CA GLY A 424 14.51 -37.50 10.51
C GLY A 424 15.15 -38.35 11.60
N LYS A 425 14.61 -38.31 12.83
CA LYS A 425 15.04 -39.18 13.94
C LYS A 425 14.74 -40.65 13.66
N TYR A 426 13.58 -40.95 13.05
CA TYR A 426 13.19 -42.31 12.68
C TYR A 426 14.12 -42.92 11.63
N CYS A 427 14.43 -42.20 10.54
CA CYS A 427 15.36 -42.65 9.51
C CYS A 427 16.73 -43.01 10.11
N ALA A 428 17.28 -42.14 10.98
CA ALA A 428 18.57 -42.38 11.62
C ALA A 428 18.57 -43.65 12.49
N ARG A 429 17.52 -43.87 13.30
CA ARG A 429 17.38 -45.10 14.09
C ARG A 429 17.16 -46.34 13.24
N LEU A 430 16.39 -46.23 12.16
CA LEU A 430 16.17 -47.32 11.20
C LEU A 430 17.47 -47.73 10.50
N HIS A 431 18.29 -46.76 10.07
CA HIS A 431 19.57 -47.04 9.43
C HIS A 431 20.53 -47.70 10.43
N ALA A 432 20.69 -47.14 11.63
CA ALA A 432 21.54 -47.72 12.67
C ALA A 432 21.10 -49.15 13.08
N ALA A 433 19.79 -49.39 13.23
CA ALA A 433 19.25 -50.72 13.51
C ALA A 433 19.43 -51.70 12.34
N HIS A 434 19.32 -51.23 11.09
CA HIS A 434 19.58 -52.06 9.91
C HIS A 434 21.07 -52.43 9.80
N GLU A 435 21.96 -51.44 9.85
CA GLU A 435 23.42 -51.61 9.75
C GLU A 435 23.94 -52.54 10.86
N TRP A 436 23.49 -52.33 12.10
CA TRP A 436 23.78 -53.23 13.20
C TRP A 436 23.25 -54.65 12.96
N ALA A 437 22.00 -54.81 12.51
CA ALA A 437 21.44 -56.14 12.26
C ALA A 437 22.19 -56.89 11.14
N THR A 438 22.67 -56.18 10.11
CA THR A 438 23.57 -56.78 9.10
C THR A 438 24.93 -57.18 9.69
N HIS A 439 25.59 -56.30 10.46
CA HIS A 439 26.87 -56.64 11.07
C HIS A 439 26.75 -57.80 12.08
N ALA A 440 25.68 -57.82 12.87
CA ALA A 440 25.34 -58.91 13.78
C ALA A 440 25.07 -60.22 13.02
N ARG A 441 24.41 -60.17 11.85
CA ARG A 441 24.20 -61.33 10.98
C ARG A 441 25.52 -61.88 10.43
N ASP A 442 26.39 -61.01 9.92
CA ASP A 442 27.71 -61.39 9.41
C ASP A 442 28.63 -61.91 10.54
N THR A 443 28.45 -61.39 11.76
CA THR A 443 29.15 -61.89 12.96
C THR A 443 28.63 -63.27 13.35
N LEU A 444 27.31 -63.51 13.36
CA LEU A 444 26.72 -64.83 13.61
C LEU A 444 27.16 -65.87 12.57
N ALA A 445 27.27 -65.48 11.30
CA ALA A 445 27.75 -66.35 10.22
C ALA A 445 29.24 -66.75 10.38
N ARG A 446 30.06 -65.89 10.99
CA ARG A 446 31.50 -66.12 11.25
C ARG A 446 31.80 -66.66 12.66
N ALA A 447 30.84 -66.63 13.58
CA ALA A 447 31.01 -67.09 14.95
C ALA A 447 31.11 -68.63 14.98
N HIS A 448 32.33 -69.15 15.11
CA HIS A 448 32.56 -70.60 15.22
C HIS A 448 32.36 -71.13 16.64
N ASN A 449 32.83 -70.40 17.67
CA ASN A 449 32.80 -70.84 19.07
C ASN A 449 31.52 -70.41 19.80
N GLN A 450 31.19 -71.12 20.88
CA GLN A 450 29.99 -70.82 21.67
C GLN A 450 30.09 -69.46 22.39
N ARG A 451 31.25 -69.11 22.95
CA ARG A 451 31.48 -67.83 23.65
C ARG A 451 31.13 -66.60 22.80
N ASP A 452 31.42 -66.67 21.51
CA ASP A 452 31.18 -65.57 20.56
C ASP A 452 29.67 -65.45 20.24
N ARG A 453 28.99 -66.60 20.13
CA ARG A 453 27.52 -66.68 20.02
C ARG A 453 26.82 -66.19 21.29
N ASP A 454 27.33 -66.54 22.47
CA ASP A 454 26.79 -66.11 23.75
C ASP A 454 26.93 -64.58 23.95
N ALA A 455 28.07 -64.01 23.57
CA ALA A 455 28.32 -62.58 23.59
C ALA A 455 27.37 -61.82 22.64
N LEU A 456 27.21 -62.32 21.41
CA LEU A 456 26.28 -61.76 20.44
C LEU A 456 24.82 -61.89 20.89
N ALA A 457 24.44 -63.01 21.53
CA ALA A 457 23.11 -63.19 22.10
C ALA A 457 22.77 -62.11 23.14
N ASN A 458 23.74 -61.73 23.99
CA ASN A 458 23.56 -60.63 24.96
C ASN A 458 23.35 -59.28 24.28
N GLU A 459 24.15 -58.94 23.27
CA GLU A 459 23.98 -57.69 22.53
C GLU A 459 22.62 -57.64 21.80
N VAL A 460 22.19 -58.77 21.23
CA VAL A 460 20.89 -58.91 20.59
C VAL A 460 19.75 -58.74 21.59
N SER A 461 19.84 -59.32 22.80
CA SER A 461 18.84 -59.11 23.86
C SER A 461 18.77 -57.64 24.31
N GLN A 462 19.92 -56.95 24.42
CA GLN A 462 19.97 -55.53 24.76
C GLN A 462 19.32 -54.64 23.68
N ARG A 463 19.51 -54.96 22.39
CA ARG A 463 18.93 -54.20 21.26
C ARG A 463 17.54 -54.66 20.81
N ALA A 464 16.99 -55.74 21.37
CA ALA A 464 15.70 -56.29 20.97
C ALA A 464 14.53 -55.29 21.12
N ALA A 465 14.55 -54.47 22.16
CA ALA A 465 13.55 -53.41 22.37
C ALA A 465 13.64 -52.31 21.31
N GLU A 466 14.85 -51.86 20.96
CA GLU A 466 15.09 -50.84 19.94
C GLU A 466 14.60 -51.31 18.56
N VAL A 467 14.96 -52.53 18.15
CA VAL A 467 14.52 -53.10 16.86
C VAL A 467 12.99 -53.27 16.82
N HIS A 468 12.38 -53.68 17.93
CA HIS A 468 10.91 -53.78 18.00
C HIS A 468 10.23 -52.41 17.85
N GLU A 469 10.74 -51.38 18.53
CA GLU A 469 10.20 -50.02 18.47
C GLU A 469 10.37 -49.41 17.06
N VAL A 470 11.51 -49.61 16.40
CA VAL A 470 11.75 -49.17 15.01
C VAL A 470 10.78 -49.85 14.03
N LEU A 471 10.44 -51.12 14.24
CA LEU A 471 9.48 -51.84 13.41
C LEU A 471 8.02 -51.44 13.70
N GLU A 472 7.66 -51.12 14.94
CA GLU A 472 6.31 -50.63 15.26
C GLU A 472 6.11 -49.17 14.84
N ASN A 473 7.14 -48.34 14.90
CA ASN A 473 7.14 -47.00 14.31
C ASN A 473 6.95 -47.06 12.78
N TYR A 474 7.47 -48.08 12.09
CA TYR A 474 7.09 -48.34 10.69
C TYR A 474 5.61 -48.68 10.55
N ASN A 475 5.08 -49.59 11.38
CA ASN A 475 3.68 -50.00 11.32
C ASN A 475 2.72 -48.81 11.56
N ASN A 476 3.08 -47.90 12.46
CA ASN A 476 2.40 -46.62 12.67
C ASN A 476 2.43 -45.75 11.40
N MET A 477 3.61 -45.57 10.81
CA MET A 477 3.81 -44.80 9.57
C MET A 477 3.04 -45.39 8.37
N GLU A 478 3.03 -46.72 8.23
CA GLU A 478 2.33 -47.43 7.16
C GLU A 478 0.80 -47.33 7.32
N ARG A 479 0.29 -47.38 8.56
CA ARG A 479 -1.12 -47.08 8.86
C ARG A 479 -1.49 -45.63 8.54
N GLU A 480 -0.62 -44.64 8.81
CA GLU A 480 -0.87 -43.23 8.47
C GLU A 480 -0.82 -42.97 6.95
N CYS A 481 0.14 -43.57 6.25
CA CYS A 481 0.19 -43.50 4.78
C CYS A 481 -1.08 -44.11 4.17
N THR A 482 -1.50 -45.29 4.66
CA THR A 482 -2.68 -46.01 4.16
C THR A 482 -3.98 -45.21 4.37
N SER A 483 -4.18 -44.58 5.53
CA SER A 483 -5.37 -43.74 5.77
C SER A 483 -5.37 -42.47 4.91
N ALA A 484 -4.20 -41.93 4.58
CA ALA A 484 -4.01 -40.87 3.61
C ALA A 484 -4.14 -41.31 2.13
N ARG A 485 -4.32 -42.61 1.84
CA ARG A 485 -4.27 -43.22 0.50
C ARG A 485 -2.92 -43.05 -0.22
N LEU A 486 -1.83 -42.98 0.55
CA LEU A 486 -0.45 -42.82 0.08
C LEU A 486 0.36 -44.09 0.36
N SER A 487 1.45 -44.29 -0.40
CA SER A 487 2.41 -45.36 -0.15
C SER A 487 3.60 -44.87 0.69
N VAL A 488 4.02 -45.68 1.68
CA VAL A 488 5.31 -45.46 2.37
C VAL A 488 6.45 -45.44 1.36
N ALA A 489 7.33 -44.44 1.48
CA ALA A 489 8.49 -44.19 0.62
C ALA A 489 9.37 -45.45 0.42
N PRO A 490 9.87 -45.70 -0.81
CA PRO A 490 10.56 -46.95 -1.14
C PRO A 490 11.87 -47.11 -0.35
N GLU A 491 12.60 -46.05 -0.07
CA GLU A 491 13.87 -46.09 0.66
C GLU A 491 13.67 -46.62 2.09
N LEU A 492 12.63 -46.15 2.78
CA LEU A 492 12.27 -46.62 4.12
C LEU A 492 11.72 -48.05 4.10
N ARG A 493 10.90 -48.36 3.09
CA ARG A 493 10.36 -49.71 2.87
C ARG A 493 11.49 -50.73 2.70
N ASP A 494 12.50 -50.42 1.90
CA ASP A 494 13.64 -51.30 1.65
C ASP A 494 14.48 -51.55 2.92
N HIS A 495 14.77 -50.49 3.69
CA HIS A 495 15.51 -50.65 4.95
C HIS A 495 14.73 -51.49 5.97
N VAL A 496 13.40 -51.33 6.06
CA VAL A 496 12.55 -52.16 6.93
C VAL A 496 12.41 -53.59 6.42
N LEU A 497 12.30 -53.82 5.12
CA LEU A 497 12.26 -55.17 4.55
C LEU A 497 13.57 -55.92 4.81
N ARG A 498 14.73 -55.26 4.68
CA ARG A 498 16.04 -55.81 5.05
C ARG A 498 16.11 -56.09 6.55
N LEU A 499 15.73 -55.16 7.41
CA LEU A 499 15.71 -55.36 8.87
C LEU A 499 14.77 -56.53 9.28
N ARG A 500 13.59 -56.66 8.65
CA ARG A 500 12.66 -57.79 8.86
C ARG A 500 13.27 -59.14 8.42
N ARG A 501 14.24 -59.16 7.51
CA ARG A 501 15.03 -60.36 7.11
C ARG A 501 16.22 -60.61 8.06
N GLU A 502 16.90 -59.55 8.48
CA GLU A 502 18.06 -59.63 9.38
C GLU A 502 17.72 -59.71 10.87
N TRP A 503 16.43 -59.69 11.25
CA TRP A 503 16.01 -59.84 12.65
C TRP A 503 15.77 -61.30 13.12
N PRO A 504 15.01 -62.18 12.41
CA PRO A 504 14.48 -63.38 13.08
C PRO A 504 15.53 -64.43 13.53
N PRO A 505 16.54 -64.80 12.73
CA PRO A 505 17.67 -65.60 13.23
C PRO A 505 18.46 -65.00 14.41
N LEU A 506 18.59 -63.67 14.49
CA LEU A 506 19.21 -63.02 15.66
C LEU A 506 18.32 -63.18 16.90
N LYS A 507 17.03 -62.88 16.77
CA LYS A 507 16.04 -63.10 17.85
C LYS A 507 15.99 -64.55 18.33
N HIS A 508 16.16 -65.52 17.42
CA HIS A 508 16.23 -66.94 17.78
C HIS A 508 17.47 -67.27 18.61
N LEU A 509 18.64 -66.72 18.27
CA LEU A 509 19.88 -66.90 19.04
C LEU A 509 19.71 -66.46 20.50
N ALA A 510 19.19 -65.25 20.71
CA ALA A 510 18.83 -64.73 22.03
C ALA A 510 17.84 -65.66 22.75
N GLY A 511 16.72 -66.02 22.09
CA GLY A 511 15.71 -66.93 22.63
C GLY A 511 16.23 -68.31 23.04
N THR A 512 17.22 -68.86 22.31
CA THR A 512 17.86 -70.12 22.71
C THR A 512 18.73 -69.98 23.96
N ARG A 513 19.50 -68.88 24.10
CA ARG A 513 20.26 -68.59 25.33
C ARG A 513 19.32 -68.44 26.53
N ASP A 514 18.27 -67.64 26.36
CA ASP A 514 17.17 -67.42 27.31
C ASP A 514 16.56 -68.73 27.82
N SER A 515 16.42 -69.74 26.96
CA SER A 515 15.91 -71.07 27.33
C SER A 515 16.97 -71.88 28.09
N VAL A 516 18.23 -71.84 27.65
CA VAL A 516 19.35 -72.52 28.30
C VAL A 516 19.60 -71.99 29.72
N GLU A 517 19.56 -70.68 29.93
CA GLU A 517 19.71 -70.08 31.26
C GLU A 517 18.56 -70.50 32.20
N ARG A 518 17.30 -70.44 31.75
CA ARG A 518 16.17 -70.95 32.56
C ARG A 518 16.30 -72.44 32.91
N THR A 519 16.85 -73.28 32.01
CA THR A 519 17.14 -74.68 32.35
C THR A 519 18.30 -74.81 33.35
N ARG A 520 19.34 -73.98 33.24
CA ARG A 520 20.47 -73.94 34.18
C ARG A 520 20.01 -73.57 35.59
N ASP A 521 19.25 -72.49 35.74
CA ASP A 521 18.68 -72.06 37.03
C ASP A 521 17.77 -73.13 37.65
N SER A 522 17.15 -73.98 36.81
CA SER A 522 16.32 -75.08 37.27
C SER A 522 17.14 -76.30 37.69
N VAL A 523 18.25 -76.59 37.01
CA VAL A 523 19.22 -77.62 37.42
C VAL A 523 19.96 -77.21 38.70
N GLU A 524 20.27 -75.92 38.88
CA GLU A 524 20.93 -75.39 40.07
C GLU A 524 20.02 -75.51 41.31
N ARG A 525 18.73 -75.16 41.19
CA ARG A 525 17.73 -75.44 42.24
C ARG A 525 17.56 -76.94 42.53
N ILE A 526 17.59 -77.81 41.51
CA ILE A 526 17.56 -79.27 41.73
C ILE A 526 18.80 -79.71 42.51
N ARG A 527 19.99 -79.17 42.18
CA ARG A 527 21.24 -79.47 42.89
C ARG A 527 21.15 -79.07 44.36
N GLU A 528 20.66 -77.87 44.68
CA GLU A 528 20.46 -77.47 46.09
C GLU A 528 19.54 -78.43 46.85
N THR A 529 18.48 -78.95 46.22
CA THR A 529 17.60 -79.95 46.84
C THR A 529 18.27 -81.32 47.00
N GLY A 530 19.19 -81.67 46.09
CA GLY A 530 20.04 -82.86 46.20
C GLY A 530 21.03 -82.78 47.37
N GLU A 531 21.62 -81.60 47.61
CA GLU A 531 22.51 -81.35 48.73
C GLU A 531 21.72 -81.38 50.06
N LYS A 532 20.58 -80.68 50.16
CA LYS A 532 19.68 -80.71 51.34
C LYS A 532 19.12 -82.11 51.67
N THR A 533 18.94 -82.97 50.67
CA THR A 533 18.52 -84.38 50.90
C THR A 533 19.69 -85.27 51.33
N ARG A 534 20.90 -85.04 50.81
CA ARG A 534 22.13 -85.73 51.26
C ARG A 534 22.40 -85.50 52.74
N ASP A 535 22.38 -84.24 53.20
CA ASP A 535 22.49 -83.90 54.62
C ASP A 535 21.45 -84.64 55.49
N SER A 536 20.24 -84.79 54.97
CA SER A 536 19.14 -85.45 55.68
C SER A 536 19.37 -86.95 55.79
N VAL A 537 19.93 -87.59 54.76
CA VAL A 537 20.37 -89.00 54.81
C VAL A 537 21.51 -89.17 55.81
N GLU A 538 22.49 -88.28 55.82
CA GLU A 538 23.63 -88.31 56.75
C GLU A 538 23.17 -88.26 58.21
N ARG A 539 22.25 -87.34 58.56
CA ARG A 539 21.61 -87.29 59.89
C ARG A 539 20.85 -88.58 60.25
N THR A 540 20.28 -89.29 59.28
CA THR A 540 19.67 -90.61 59.53
C THR A 540 20.68 -91.75 59.66
N HIS A 541 21.88 -91.64 59.06
CA HIS A 541 22.96 -92.60 59.29
C HIS A 541 23.47 -92.50 60.74
N ASP A 542 23.86 -91.29 61.15
CA ASP A 542 24.17 -90.89 62.53
C ASP A 542 23.20 -91.47 63.57
N SER A 543 21.89 -91.37 63.28
CA SER A 543 20.86 -91.85 64.20
C SER A 543 20.73 -93.37 64.23
N ASN A 544 21.04 -94.08 63.15
CA ASN A 544 21.07 -95.55 63.12
C ASN A 544 22.33 -96.11 63.80
N GLU A 545 23.46 -95.39 63.72
CA GLU A 545 24.71 -95.75 64.38
C GLU A 545 24.55 -95.73 65.92
N ARG A 546 24.01 -94.64 66.48
CA ARG A 546 23.64 -94.54 67.92
C ARG A 546 22.66 -95.64 68.38
N VAL A 547 21.84 -96.18 67.48
CA VAL A 547 20.95 -97.32 67.75
C VAL A 547 21.74 -98.63 67.78
N ARG A 548 22.70 -98.87 66.87
CA ARG A 548 23.59 -100.04 66.93
C ARG A 548 24.37 -100.09 68.25
N ASP A 549 25.04 -99.01 68.63
CA ASP A 549 25.79 -98.90 69.90
C ASP A 549 24.92 -99.28 71.11
N SER A 550 23.62 -98.96 71.02
CA SER A 550 22.65 -99.19 72.10
C SER A 550 22.10 -100.62 72.12
N ILE A 551 22.07 -101.30 70.98
CA ILE A 551 21.81 -102.74 70.87
C ILE A 551 23.03 -103.52 71.39
N GLU A 552 24.25 -103.12 71.02
CA GLU A 552 25.49 -103.76 71.47
C GLU A 552 25.66 -103.70 72.99
N ARG A 553 25.42 -102.52 73.61
CA ARG A 553 25.35 -102.36 75.07
C ARG A 553 24.25 -103.20 75.74
N ALA A 554 23.19 -103.58 75.02
CA ALA A 554 22.14 -104.46 75.54
C ALA A 554 22.55 -105.95 75.48
N LEU A 555 23.26 -106.36 74.43
CA LEU A 555 23.83 -107.71 74.31
C LEU A 555 24.89 -107.97 75.40
N ASP A 556 25.79 -107.01 75.63
CA ASP A 556 26.81 -107.05 76.69
C ASP A 556 26.20 -107.10 78.12
N SER A 557 24.94 -106.69 78.29
CA SER A 557 24.17 -106.89 79.53
C SER A 557 23.52 -108.29 79.60
N SER A 558 23.13 -108.83 78.44
CA SER A 558 22.54 -110.17 78.32
C SER A 558 23.54 -111.28 78.63
N ASP A 559 24.80 -111.17 78.17
CA ASP A 559 25.82 -112.17 78.50
C ASP A 559 26.26 -112.11 79.98
N ARG A 560 26.32 -110.92 80.60
CA ARG A 560 26.54 -110.81 82.06
C ARG A 560 25.43 -111.47 82.91
N THR A 561 24.20 -111.51 82.39
CA THR A 561 23.10 -112.23 83.04
C THR A 561 23.14 -113.74 82.75
N ARG A 562 23.59 -114.16 81.56
CA ARG A 562 23.88 -115.56 81.20
C ARG A 562 24.91 -116.18 82.14
N ASP A 563 26.07 -115.54 82.28
CA ASP A 563 27.13 -115.82 83.25
C ASP A 563 26.60 -116.08 84.67
N SER A 564 25.66 -115.25 85.10
CA SER A 564 25.08 -115.28 86.45
C SER A 564 24.07 -116.41 86.63
N ILE A 565 23.46 -116.90 85.55
CA ILE A 565 22.65 -118.12 85.52
C ILE A 565 23.56 -119.36 85.56
N GLU A 566 24.69 -119.35 84.86
CA GLU A 566 25.65 -120.46 84.81
C GLU A 566 26.27 -120.74 86.19
N ARG A 567 26.76 -119.71 86.90
CA ARG A 567 27.24 -119.84 88.30
C ARG A 567 26.18 -120.37 89.27
N ARG A 568 24.88 -120.10 89.01
CA ARG A 568 23.77 -120.71 89.78
C ARG A 568 23.56 -122.18 89.44
N ARG A 569 23.84 -122.61 88.20
CA ARG A 569 23.74 -124.00 87.73
C ARG A 569 24.75 -124.89 88.44
N ASP A 570 26.02 -124.52 88.44
CA ASP A 570 27.08 -125.16 89.22
C ASP A 570 26.70 -125.34 90.70
N SER A 571 26.08 -124.31 91.28
CA SER A 571 25.71 -124.28 92.71
C SER A 571 24.54 -125.22 93.03
N VAL A 572 23.73 -125.58 92.03
CA VAL A 572 22.71 -126.63 92.13
C VAL A 572 23.34 -128.02 91.91
N GLU A 573 24.33 -128.14 91.03
CA GLU A 573 25.03 -129.39 90.76
C GLU A 573 25.81 -129.89 91.97
N ARG A 574 26.57 -129.02 92.66
CA ARG A 574 27.25 -129.34 93.94
C ARG A 574 26.27 -129.76 95.05
N ARG A 575 25.02 -129.32 95.01
CA ARG A 575 23.95 -129.78 95.93
C ARG A 575 23.41 -131.16 95.56
N ARG A 576 23.49 -131.56 94.28
CA ARG A 576 23.16 -132.92 93.81
C ARG A 576 24.19 -133.93 94.30
N ASP A 577 25.47 -133.69 94.07
CA ASP A 577 26.56 -134.57 94.58
C ASP A 577 26.47 -134.78 96.11
N SER A 578 26.10 -133.72 96.82
CA SER A 578 25.90 -133.73 98.28
C SER A 578 24.70 -134.57 98.73
N THR A 579 23.70 -134.79 97.86
CA THR A 579 22.52 -135.62 98.14
C THR A 579 22.62 -137.03 97.56
N GLU A 580 23.42 -137.24 96.51
CA GLU A 580 23.84 -138.57 96.06
C GLU A 580 24.67 -139.26 97.16
N ARG A 581 25.63 -138.55 97.76
CA ARG A 581 26.47 -139.08 98.86
C ARG A 581 25.68 -139.48 100.10
N THR A 582 24.62 -138.78 100.47
CA THR A 582 23.81 -139.17 101.64
C THR A 582 22.90 -140.38 101.36
N ARG A 583 22.55 -140.64 100.09
CA ARG A 583 21.86 -141.88 99.68
C ARG A 583 22.75 -143.11 99.83
N VAL A 584 23.99 -143.04 99.33
CA VAL A 584 24.96 -144.16 99.37
C VAL A 584 25.29 -144.61 100.81
N SER A 585 25.14 -143.73 101.80
CA SER A 585 25.30 -144.06 103.23
C SER A 585 24.08 -144.74 103.88
N VAL A 586 22.92 -144.79 103.21
CA VAL A 586 21.67 -145.36 103.77
C VAL A 586 21.39 -146.78 103.25
N GLU A 587 21.91 -147.16 102.08
CA GLU A 587 21.73 -148.51 101.50
C GLU A 587 22.74 -149.56 102.01
N LYS A 588 23.41 -149.33 103.16
CA LYS A 588 24.47 -150.21 103.70
C LYS A 588 24.31 -150.66 105.16
N THR A 589 23.07 -150.89 105.59
CA THR A 589 22.69 -151.79 106.70
C THR A 589 21.37 -152.46 106.31
N PRO A 590 21.19 -153.79 106.55
CA PRO A 590 21.08 -154.27 107.93
C PRO A 590 21.62 -155.70 108.18
N GLU A 591 22.81 -155.84 108.76
CA GLU A 591 23.16 -157.04 109.55
C GLU A 591 24.21 -156.74 110.64
N SER A 592 23.82 -155.93 111.62
CA SER A 592 24.43 -155.92 112.96
C SER A 592 23.48 -155.29 113.98
N VAL A 593 22.34 -155.95 114.19
CA VAL A 593 21.45 -155.70 115.34
C VAL A 593 21.51 -156.93 116.25
N GLU A 594 22.72 -157.24 116.73
CA GLU A 594 22.90 -158.11 117.89
C GLU A 594 24.25 -157.84 118.55
N ARG A 595 24.24 -157.53 119.86
CA ARG A 595 25.41 -157.37 120.75
C ARG A 595 26.31 -156.15 120.39
N SER A 596 26.37 -155.09 121.19
CA SER A 596 26.08 -154.99 122.63
C SER A 596 25.04 -153.93 122.99
N GLN A 597 24.21 -154.28 123.99
CA GLN A 597 23.54 -153.28 124.83
C GLN A 597 24.53 -152.71 125.86
N GLU A 598 24.07 -151.70 126.61
CA GLU A 598 24.53 -151.33 127.95
C GLU A 598 25.81 -150.47 128.07
N THR A 599 25.80 -149.59 129.08
CA THR A 599 26.77 -148.50 129.39
C THR A 599 26.89 -147.39 128.32
N THR A 600 26.98 -146.11 128.65
CA THR A 600 26.56 -145.31 129.83
C THR A 600 26.26 -143.90 129.28
N GLU A 601 25.20 -143.19 129.68
CA GLU A 601 25.06 -142.45 130.95
C GLU A 601 26.16 -141.37 131.22
N LEU A 602 25.72 -140.19 131.71
CA LEU A 602 26.53 -139.09 132.27
C LEU A 602 27.50 -138.28 131.36
N GLN A 603 27.02 -137.16 130.79
CA GLN A 603 27.41 -135.76 131.10
C GLN A 603 26.89 -134.81 129.98
N ARG A 604 26.19 -133.68 130.18
CA ARG A 604 26.22 -132.52 131.13
C ARG A 604 27.27 -131.44 130.82
N ARG A 605 26.77 -130.17 130.78
CA ARG A 605 27.43 -128.86 130.54
C ARG A 605 27.55 -128.47 129.06
N GLY A 606 27.31 -127.22 128.62
CA GLY A 606 26.79 -125.98 129.25
C GLY A 606 26.02 -125.16 128.19
N SER A 607 25.37 -124.01 128.42
CA SER A 607 25.76 -122.82 129.20
C SER A 607 27.15 -122.28 128.84
N SER A 608 27.35 -120.99 128.48
CA SER A 608 26.39 -119.87 128.29
C SER A 608 27.12 -118.61 127.78
N ASP A 609 26.34 -117.55 127.49
CA ASP A 609 26.69 -116.13 127.73
C ASP A 609 27.42 -115.31 126.63
N SER A 610 27.44 -113.98 126.84
CA SER A 610 28.16 -112.89 126.14
C SER A 610 27.54 -112.22 124.89
N THR A 611 27.02 -111.03 125.19
CA THR A 611 26.84 -109.76 124.43
C THR A 611 28.16 -109.19 123.83
N PRO A 612 28.26 -107.93 123.28
CA PRO A 612 27.26 -106.87 122.94
C PRO A 612 27.45 -106.15 121.57
N SER A 613 26.63 -105.11 121.33
CA SER A 613 26.98 -103.80 120.69
C SER A 613 27.19 -103.65 119.17
N ASP A 614 27.25 -102.41 118.63
CA ASP A 614 26.26 -101.31 118.73
C ASP A 614 26.50 -100.26 117.61
N TRP A 615 25.42 -99.88 116.94
CA TRP A 615 25.09 -98.59 116.29
C TRP A 615 26.15 -97.59 115.77
N SER A 616 25.81 -96.98 114.62
CA SER A 616 26.08 -95.55 114.37
C SER A 616 25.03 -94.88 113.47
N SER A 617 24.38 -93.86 114.07
CA SER A 617 23.67 -92.67 113.53
C SER A 617 23.41 -92.55 112.01
N ARG A 618 22.17 -92.26 111.55
CA ARG A 618 21.34 -91.03 111.74
C ARG A 618 21.94 -89.76 111.10
N SER A 619 21.18 -88.77 110.59
CA SER A 619 19.85 -88.67 109.94
C SER A 619 19.43 -87.19 109.89
N SER A 620 18.92 -86.67 108.77
CA SER A 620 18.01 -85.50 108.73
C SER A 620 17.43 -85.23 107.33
N SER A 621 16.35 -84.47 107.11
CA SER A 621 15.01 -84.46 107.72
C SER A 621 14.18 -83.24 107.25
N ARG A 622 13.03 -83.47 106.58
CA ARG A 622 11.93 -82.47 106.36
C ARG A 622 12.29 -81.27 105.44
N ARG A 623 11.34 -80.46 104.90
CA ARG A 623 9.85 -80.41 104.99
C ARG A 623 9.19 -79.88 103.69
N ARG A 624 7.84 -79.81 103.67
CA ARG A 624 6.97 -79.33 102.57
C ARG A 624 6.93 -77.79 102.39
N SER A 625 6.55 -77.34 101.17
CA SER A 625 5.57 -76.28 100.76
C SER A 625 5.41 -74.98 101.59
N SER A 626 5.09 -73.78 101.04
CA SER A 626 4.06 -73.49 100.00
C SER A 626 4.03 -72.00 99.53
N GLN A 627 3.32 -71.74 98.42
CA GLN A 627 2.59 -70.49 98.03
C GLN A 627 3.31 -69.20 97.57
N GLN A 628 2.76 -68.62 96.47
CA GLN A 628 2.46 -67.20 96.12
C GLN A 628 3.53 -66.09 96.43
N SER A 629 3.78 -65.08 95.59
CA SER A 629 2.87 -64.34 94.67
C SER A 629 3.64 -63.64 93.51
N SER A 630 3.13 -62.51 92.98
CA SER A 630 3.54 -61.87 91.71
C SER A 630 4.34 -60.57 91.84
N ALA A 631 5.06 -60.23 90.74
CA ALA A 631 5.34 -58.89 90.18
C ALA A 631 6.55 -58.01 90.66
N ALA A 632 7.44 -57.76 89.68
CA ALA A 632 7.95 -56.45 89.21
C ALA A 632 9.21 -55.75 89.80
N LEU A 633 9.76 -54.88 88.93
CA LEU A 633 10.69 -53.73 89.10
C LEU A 633 12.24 -53.90 89.10
N ILE A 634 12.84 -53.47 87.98
CA ILE A 634 13.95 -52.49 87.81
C ILE A 634 15.31 -52.70 88.54
N ALA A 635 16.36 -52.99 87.74
CA ALA A 635 17.72 -52.38 87.63
C ALA A 635 18.61 -52.12 88.90
N ASN A 636 19.92 -51.79 88.83
CA ASN A 636 20.79 -51.36 87.73
C ASN A 636 22.31 -51.52 88.08
N PHE A 637 23.22 -51.39 87.09
CA PHE A 637 24.69 -51.15 87.24
C PHE A 637 25.56 -52.24 87.93
N ASP A 638 26.86 -52.44 87.67
CA ASP A 638 27.93 -51.88 86.78
C ASP A 638 28.99 -53.02 86.52
N THR A 639 30.23 -52.96 85.96
CA THR A 639 31.22 -51.95 85.51
C THR A 639 32.15 -52.54 84.42
N ALA A 640 32.75 -51.68 83.57
CA ALA A 640 33.98 -51.89 82.76
C ALA A 640 33.98 -52.95 81.61
N ALA A 641 34.76 -52.84 80.52
CA ALA A 641 35.51 -51.75 79.83
C ALA A 641 36.19 -52.41 78.59
N GLN A 642 36.54 -51.78 77.45
CA GLN A 642 36.37 -50.41 76.94
C GLN A 642 36.59 -50.39 75.40
N GLN A 643 35.72 -49.71 74.64
CA GLN A 643 36.06 -48.71 73.59
C GLN A 643 36.86 -49.14 72.30
N VAL A 644 36.90 -48.39 71.17
CA VAL A 644 36.39 -47.04 70.80
C VAL A 644 36.12 -46.87 69.27
N LEU A 645 35.25 -45.90 68.90
CA LEU A 645 34.98 -45.27 67.57
C LEU A 645 34.67 -46.16 66.32
N TYR A 646 33.79 -45.84 65.36
CA TYR A 646 32.95 -44.67 65.00
C TYR A 646 33.62 -43.54 64.16
N ILE A 647 32.84 -42.96 63.23
CA ILE A 647 33.08 -41.79 62.32
C ILE A 647 33.82 -42.04 60.98
N PHE A 648 33.30 -41.35 59.95
CA PHE A 648 33.67 -41.17 58.53
C PHE A 648 32.90 -42.06 57.54
N LEU A 649 31.93 -41.56 56.74
CA LEU A 649 31.65 -40.22 56.17
C LEU A 649 32.61 -39.81 55.05
N VAL A 650 32.26 -40.25 53.83
CA VAL A 650 32.53 -39.63 52.52
C VAL A 650 31.23 -39.73 51.73
#